data_AF-A0A521FDJ7-F1
#
_entry.id   AF-A0A521FDJ7-F1
#
_cell.length_a   1.000
_cell.length_b   1.000
_cell.length_c   1.000
_cell.angle_alpha   90.00
_cell.angle_beta   90.00
_cell.angle_gamma   90.00
#
_symmetry.space_group_name_H-M   'P 1'
#
loop_
_entity.id
_entity.type
_entity.pdbx_description
1 polymer ?
#
loop_
_entity_poly.entity_id
_entity_poly.type
_entity_poly.pdbx_seq_one_letter_code
_entity_poly.pdbx_strand_id
1 'polypeptide(L)'
;MKQFSIISHRQIFKRARKLAMLGFAVLLSVFMVGESSAQQLAFPGAEGFGKYTSGGRGGEVYIVTNLDDSGPGSLRHGVEMEGARTIVFALSGTIELRTDLKIDNDNISIFGQTAPGDGIALSGRSTVIDADNVIIQYVRFRPGDISTQDADGLDALWGRQNSDIMIDHVSMSWSVDETGSFYDNENFTLQWSILSESMYDSQHGKGTHGYGGIWGGAGATFHHNLLAHHTSRNPRFNGARYTTSPETELADFRNNVIYNWGGNSSYGGEEGNYNMVANYYKSGPATDDGSKEHRILDGGYGPFGKWYIEDNYVDGYPDVTANNWDGGIQGVPSSFEDDLRVREPFEAPELESFETAEEAFENVLAYAGAILPRRDTVDARVVMETRTGTATYGGVYGAGTGIIDSQEDVGGWPELLSAPAPEDSDQDGIPDEWETENDLDPSNPNDSRQITENGYSNLENYIHTIQAQSEFSPAPGTLSLLSPVGETGISIQPDFSWESASFAKEYQLQIRDGAGDFGTIIFEDTVETTTYSFPEDSSLSGKSTYFWRVRGLNDSGEGLWTNYAFFETEMTVSTDPVTGLPSAFALQQNYPNPFNPTTNIEYALPQSARVDLAVYDLTGRKVADLVQRNQQAGLHSVAFDASNLSSGVYIYRLNATASNGSGEAVFNLTRKMTLIK
;
A
#
# COMPACT_ATOMS: atom_id res chain seq x y z
N MET A 1 12.43 89.90 -59.73
CA MET A 1 11.04 90.11 -59.25
C MET A 1 10.11 89.36 -60.20
N LYS A 2 9.36 88.37 -59.67
CA LYS A 2 8.18 87.68 -60.25
C LYS A 2 8.33 86.95 -61.61
N GLN A 3 8.13 85.63 -61.65
CA GLN A 3 6.82 84.99 -61.93
C GLN A 3 6.93 83.45 -62.02
N PHE A 4 6.08 82.79 -61.24
CA PHE A 4 5.32 81.55 -61.44
C PHE A 4 5.68 80.51 -62.53
N SER A 5 5.77 79.24 -62.06
CA SER A 5 4.89 78.11 -62.43
C SER A 5 5.36 77.04 -63.45
N ILE A 6 5.30 75.79 -62.95
CA ILE A 6 4.95 74.50 -63.60
C ILE A 6 6.02 73.67 -64.34
N ILE A 7 6.35 72.55 -63.67
CA ILE A 7 6.47 71.13 -64.10
C ILE A 7 7.35 70.81 -65.33
N SER A 8 8.42 70.03 -65.14
CA SER A 8 8.41 68.59 -65.49
C SER A 8 9.73 67.88 -65.17
N HIS A 9 9.57 66.66 -64.62
CA HIS A 9 10.35 65.45 -64.85
C HIS A 9 11.85 65.58 -65.18
N ARG A 10 12.71 65.36 -64.16
CA ARG A 10 13.74 64.30 -64.12
C ARG A 10 14.74 64.59 -63.02
N GLN A 11 15.15 63.51 -62.33
CA GLN A 11 16.31 63.42 -61.43
C GLN A 11 16.19 64.17 -60.09
N ILE A 12 16.63 63.70 -58.94
CA ILE A 12 17.27 62.47 -58.47
C ILE A 12 17.18 62.58 -56.93
N PHE A 13 16.71 61.52 -56.28
CA PHE A 13 17.03 61.13 -54.89
C PHE A 13 16.74 62.11 -53.74
N LYS A 14 15.79 61.72 -52.88
CA LYS A 14 16.06 61.63 -51.43
C LYS A 14 15.16 60.58 -50.78
N ARG A 15 15.76 59.40 -50.58
CA ARG A 15 15.61 58.50 -49.42
C ARG A 15 14.19 58.33 -48.86
N ALA A 16 13.36 57.58 -49.55
CA ALA A 16 12.33 56.74 -48.95
C ALA A 16 11.86 55.76 -50.04
N ARG A 17 11.72 54.47 -49.71
CA ARG A 17 11.18 53.42 -50.60
C ARG A 17 12.10 52.99 -51.75
N LYS A 18 13.24 52.40 -51.41
CA LYS A 18 13.84 51.31 -52.18
C LYS A 18 14.02 50.13 -51.22
N LEU A 19 13.02 49.24 -51.20
CA LEU A 19 13.08 47.83 -50.81
C LEU A 19 11.63 47.33 -50.72
N ALA A 20 10.92 47.42 -51.85
CA ALA A 20 9.68 46.70 -52.10
C ALA A 20 9.84 46.15 -53.52
N MET A 21 9.75 44.82 -53.66
CA MET A 21 9.93 44.06 -54.90
C MET A 21 11.37 43.82 -55.38
N LEU A 22 12.19 43.16 -54.57
CA LEU A 22 13.07 42.07 -55.03
C LEU A 22 13.46 41.22 -53.81
N GLY A 23 12.78 40.10 -53.62
CA GLY A 23 12.90 39.25 -52.44
C GLY A 23 11.63 38.44 -52.20
N PHE A 24 11.05 37.90 -53.27
CA PHE A 24 9.94 36.95 -53.24
C PHE A 24 10.47 35.63 -53.78
N ALA A 25 11.42 35.04 -53.05
CA ALA A 25 11.90 33.67 -53.23
C ALA A 25 12.84 33.33 -52.07
N VAL A 26 12.49 32.29 -51.31
CA VAL A 26 13.29 31.60 -50.29
C VAL A 26 13.49 32.34 -48.96
N LEU A 27 12.41 32.42 -48.19
CA LEU A 27 12.47 32.17 -46.75
C LEU A 27 11.29 31.26 -46.42
N LEU A 28 11.39 29.99 -46.84
CA LEU A 28 10.80 28.93 -46.05
C LEU A 28 11.61 28.95 -44.75
N SER A 29 11.08 29.62 -43.74
CA SER A 29 11.40 29.32 -42.37
C SER A 29 11.04 27.85 -42.16
N VAL A 30 12.06 26.99 -42.28
CA VAL A 30 12.05 25.66 -41.69
C VAL A 30 11.89 25.94 -40.19
N PHE A 31 10.65 25.92 -39.70
CA PHE A 31 10.40 25.56 -38.32
C PHE A 31 10.87 24.11 -38.25
N MET A 32 12.14 23.91 -37.88
CA MET A 32 12.51 22.68 -37.21
C MET A 32 11.73 22.73 -35.91
N VAL A 33 10.54 22.13 -35.93
CA VAL A 33 9.98 21.56 -34.72
C VAL A 33 10.98 20.48 -34.38
N GLY A 34 11.98 20.82 -33.57
CA GLY A 34 12.69 19.80 -32.83
C GLY A 34 11.63 19.13 -31.99
N GLU A 35 11.37 17.85 -32.24
CA GLU A 35 10.65 17.05 -31.28
C GLU A 35 11.46 17.12 -29.98
N SER A 36 11.00 17.91 -29.02
CA SER A 36 11.48 17.77 -27.65
C SER A 36 10.89 16.45 -27.17
N SER A 37 11.64 15.36 -27.31
CA SER A 37 11.31 14.13 -26.59
C SER A 37 11.32 14.49 -25.11
N ALA A 38 10.24 14.16 -24.39
CA ALA A 38 10.25 14.23 -22.94
C ALA A 38 11.42 13.38 -22.41
N GLN A 39 12.05 13.81 -21.31
CA GLN A 39 13.11 13.04 -20.67
C GLN A 39 12.54 11.71 -20.16
N GLN A 40 13.26 10.61 -20.39
CA GLN A 40 12.80 9.27 -20.07
C GLN A 40 12.77 9.05 -18.55
N LEU A 41 11.63 8.60 -18.02
CA LEU A 41 11.52 8.22 -16.60
C LEU A 41 12.39 6.99 -16.28
N ALA A 42 12.76 6.83 -15.02
CA ALA A 42 13.49 5.66 -14.52
C ALA A 42 12.71 4.37 -14.78
N PHE A 43 11.40 4.40 -14.51
CA PHE A 43 10.41 3.36 -14.81
C PHE A 43 9.01 4.03 -14.79
N PRO A 44 7.96 3.39 -15.32
CA PRO A 44 6.59 3.89 -15.18
C PRO A 44 6.20 4.07 -13.70
N GLY A 45 5.76 5.27 -13.31
CA GLY A 45 5.44 5.59 -11.91
C GLY A 45 6.63 6.10 -11.08
N ALA A 46 7.81 6.30 -11.68
CA ALA A 46 8.91 6.99 -11.02
C ALA A 46 8.59 8.49 -10.85
N GLU A 47 8.64 8.98 -9.61
CA GLU A 47 8.31 10.36 -9.28
C GLU A 47 9.45 11.07 -8.53
N GLY A 48 9.25 12.34 -8.18
CA GLY A 48 10.25 13.10 -7.43
C GLY A 48 11.47 13.56 -8.24
N PHE A 49 12.51 14.01 -7.53
CA PHE A 49 13.73 14.55 -8.14
C PHE A 49 14.60 13.49 -8.84
N GLY A 50 14.56 12.24 -8.38
CA GLY A 50 15.30 11.11 -8.96
C GLY A 50 14.61 10.43 -10.15
N LYS A 51 13.41 10.90 -10.56
CA LYS A 51 12.57 10.21 -11.54
C LYS A 51 13.18 10.00 -12.92
N TYR A 52 14.27 10.67 -13.25
CA TYR A 52 14.96 10.54 -14.55
C TYR A 52 16.27 9.74 -14.47
N THR A 53 16.58 9.16 -13.32
CA THR A 53 17.70 8.22 -13.18
C THR A 53 17.56 7.09 -14.20
N SER A 54 18.63 6.78 -14.92
CA SER A 54 18.62 5.75 -15.97
C SER A 54 19.19 4.41 -15.52
N GLY A 55 19.94 4.40 -14.41
CA GLY A 55 20.56 3.20 -13.86
C GLY A 55 21.42 2.47 -14.90
N GLY A 56 21.22 1.16 -15.00
CA GLY A 56 21.88 0.25 -15.93
C GLY A 56 21.24 0.13 -17.33
N ARG A 57 20.31 1.02 -17.71
CA ARG A 57 19.54 0.93 -18.97
C ARG A 57 20.44 0.71 -20.19
N GLY A 58 20.14 -0.35 -20.96
CA GLY A 58 20.87 -0.74 -22.17
C GLY A 58 22.31 -1.24 -21.92
N GLY A 59 22.72 -1.37 -20.66
CA GLY A 59 24.00 -1.92 -20.23
C GLY A 59 24.04 -3.45 -20.21
N GLU A 60 25.10 -4.02 -19.64
CA GLU A 60 25.24 -5.47 -19.47
C GLU A 60 24.16 -6.03 -18.53
N VAL A 61 23.67 -7.23 -18.80
CA VAL A 61 22.75 -7.93 -17.90
C VAL A 61 23.55 -8.90 -17.04
N TYR A 62 23.34 -8.85 -15.73
CA TYR A 62 23.98 -9.76 -14.78
C TYR A 62 22.92 -10.54 -14.00
N ILE A 63 22.93 -11.86 -14.17
CA ILE A 63 22.00 -12.77 -13.51
C ILE A 63 22.66 -13.35 -12.24
N VAL A 64 22.07 -13.05 -11.08
CA VAL A 64 22.45 -13.66 -9.81
C VAL A 64 21.92 -15.09 -9.76
N THR A 65 22.82 -16.06 -9.54
CA THR A 65 22.57 -17.51 -9.65
C THR A 65 22.93 -18.30 -8.40
N ASN A 66 23.47 -17.64 -7.35
CA ASN A 66 23.64 -18.24 -6.03
C ASN A 66 23.49 -17.19 -4.91
N LEU A 67 23.37 -17.69 -3.67
CA LEU A 67 23.26 -16.87 -2.45
C LEU A 67 24.61 -16.66 -1.75
N ASP A 68 25.73 -17.01 -2.40
CA ASP A 68 27.04 -16.81 -1.80
C ASP A 68 27.34 -15.32 -1.68
N ASP A 69 28.08 -14.90 -0.66
CA ASP A 69 28.44 -13.48 -0.46
C ASP A 69 29.34 -12.93 -1.60
N SER A 70 30.15 -13.78 -2.23
CA SER A 70 31.13 -13.37 -3.23
C SER A 70 31.46 -14.48 -4.24
N GLY A 71 31.99 -14.08 -5.38
CA GLY A 71 32.39 -14.98 -6.47
C GLY A 71 31.39 -15.02 -7.63
N PRO A 72 31.72 -15.72 -8.73
CA PRO A 72 30.85 -15.78 -9.90
C PRO A 72 29.44 -16.26 -9.55
N GLY A 73 28.43 -15.55 -10.04
CA GLY A 73 27.02 -15.80 -9.80
C GLY A 73 26.45 -15.13 -8.55
N SER A 74 27.28 -14.49 -7.71
CA SER A 74 26.79 -13.76 -6.54
C SER A 74 26.37 -12.32 -6.86
N LEU A 75 25.47 -11.77 -6.05
CA LEU A 75 25.09 -10.35 -6.14
C LEU A 75 26.31 -9.42 -6.07
N ARG A 76 27.23 -9.67 -5.13
CA ARG A 76 28.44 -8.85 -4.97
C ARG A 76 29.26 -8.78 -6.23
N HIS A 77 29.43 -9.91 -6.94
CA HIS A 77 30.20 -9.92 -8.17
C HIS A 77 29.56 -9.03 -9.25
N GLY A 78 28.23 -9.04 -9.38
CA GLY A 78 27.51 -8.14 -10.28
C GLY A 78 27.60 -6.66 -9.86
N VAL A 79 27.54 -6.38 -8.56
CA VAL A 79 27.69 -5.01 -8.03
C VAL A 79 29.09 -4.45 -8.29
N GLU A 80 30.14 -5.27 -8.16
CA GLU A 80 31.54 -4.88 -8.37
C GLU A 80 31.94 -4.78 -9.86
N MET A 81 31.06 -5.14 -10.79
CA MET A 81 31.34 -4.99 -12.22
C MET A 81 31.41 -3.51 -12.63
N GLU A 82 32.33 -3.21 -13.55
CA GLU A 82 32.43 -1.89 -14.16
C GLU A 82 31.44 -1.74 -15.33
N GLY A 83 31.02 -0.50 -15.60
CA GLY A 83 30.15 -0.16 -16.71
C GLY A 83 28.65 -0.23 -16.37
N ALA A 84 27.83 0.26 -17.30
CA ALA A 84 26.38 0.24 -17.16
C ALA A 84 25.89 -1.21 -17.07
N ARG A 85 25.10 -1.52 -16.04
CA ARG A 85 24.67 -2.90 -15.79
C ARG A 85 23.34 -3.00 -15.06
N THR A 86 22.55 -4.00 -15.42
CA THR A 86 21.29 -4.34 -14.76
C THR A 86 21.42 -5.70 -14.09
N ILE A 87 21.19 -5.75 -12.78
CA ILE A 87 21.23 -6.96 -11.97
C ILE A 87 19.81 -7.52 -11.82
N VAL A 88 19.64 -8.78 -12.19
CA VAL A 88 18.41 -9.58 -12.07
C VAL A 88 18.70 -10.90 -11.34
N PHE A 89 17.68 -11.61 -10.90
CA PHE A 89 17.82 -12.78 -10.02
C PHE A 89 17.15 -14.03 -10.60
N ALA A 90 17.89 -15.14 -10.64
CA ALA A 90 17.36 -16.46 -11.03
C ALA A 90 17.00 -17.34 -9.81
N LEU A 91 16.97 -16.76 -8.61
CA LEU A 91 16.57 -17.43 -7.38
C LEU A 91 16.02 -16.44 -6.35
N SER A 92 15.34 -16.95 -5.33
CA SER A 92 15.01 -16.22 -4.10
C SER A 92 15.84 -16.72 -2.93
N GLY A 93 15.97 -15.90 -1.88
CA GLY A 93 16.67 -16.26 -0.66
C GLY A 93 17.27 -15.08 0.08
N THR A 94 17.91 -15.39 1.20
CA THR A 94 18.67 -14.42 2.00
C THR A 94 20.16 -14.57 1.70
N ILE A 95 20.81 -13.50 1.24
CA ILE A 95 22.25 -13.39 1.02
C ILE A 95 22.89 -12.84 2.30
N GLU A 96 23.65 -13.68 3.00
CA GLU A 96 24.37 -13.28 4.21
C GLU A 96 25.70 -12.61 3.83
N LEU A 97 25.73 -11.28 3.91
CA LEU A 97 26.91 -10.49 3.60
C LEU A 97 28.00 -10.69 4.66
N ARG A 98 29.26 -10.86 4.22
CA ARG A 98 30.42 -10.99 5.13
C ARG A 98 31.15 -9.68 5.37
N THR A 99 31.09 -8.78 4.39
CA THR A 99 31.51 -7.38 4.48
C THR A 99 30.43 -6.49 3.88
N ASP A 100 30.51 -5.18 4.09
CA ASP A 100 29.55 -4.25 3.48
C ASP A 100 29.49 -4.47 1.95
N LEU A 101 28.28 -4.45 1.40
CA LEU A 101 28.08 -4.45 -0.03
C LEU A 101 28.15 -3.00 -0.51
N LYS A 102 29.26 -2.63 -1.13
CA LYS A 102 29.47 -1.27 -1.66
C LYS A 102 29.11 -1.23 -3.13
N ILE A 103 28.20 -0.34 -3.48
CA ILE A 103 27.89 0.04 -4.85
C ILE A 103 28.76 1.26 -5.16
N ASP A 104 29.96 1.03 -5.68
CA ASP A 104 31.00 2.05 -5.92
C ASP A 104 31.33 2.21 -7.42
N ASN A 105 30.49 1.65 -8.27
CA ASN A 105 30.57 1.74 -9.72
C ASN A 105 29.21 2.24 -10.27
N ASP A 106 29.23 3.39 -10.94
CA ASP A 106 28.06 4.09 -11.48
C ASP A 106 27.22 3.25 -12.45
N ASN A 107 26.03 3.76 -12.78
CA ASN A 107 25.13 3.24 -13.82
C ASN A 107 24.66 1.81 -13.55
N ILE A 108 23.98 1.60 -12.44
CA ILE A 108 23.52 0.28 -12.00
C ILE A 108 22.03 0.29 -11.69
N SER A 109 21.35 -0.77 -12.13
CA SER A 109 20.00 -1.09 -11.69
C SER A 109 20.00 -2.45 -10.98
N ILE A 110 19.28 -2.57 -9.86
CA ILE A 110 19.09 -3.83 -9.12
C ILE A 110 17.59 -4.08 -8.97
N PHE A 111 17.08 -5.14 -9.59
CA PHE A 111 15.64 -5.41 -9.67
C PHE A 111 15.26 -6.71 -8.96
N GLY A 112 14.96 -6.63 -7.66
CA GLY A 112 14.60 -7.77 -6.81
C GLY A 112 13.29 -8.48 -7.20
N GLN A 113 12.39 -7.80 -7.91
CA GLN A 113 11.13 -8.36 -8.40
C GLN A 113 11.31 -9.46 -9.45
N THR A 114 12.51 -9.59 -10.02
CA THR A 114 12.83 -10.66 -10.99
C THR A 114 13.05 -12.02 -10.33
N ALA A 115 13.30 -12.04 -9.01
CA ALA A 115 13.56 -13.26 -8.26
C ALA A 115 12.33 -14.20 -8.31
N PRO A 116 12.51 -15.49 -8.63
CA PRO A 116 11.42 -16.47 -8.61
C PRO A 116 11.13 -16.93 -7.19
N GLY A 117 9.87 -16.86 -6.73
CA GLY A 117 9.46 -17.32 -5.40
C GLY A 117 9.14 -16.18 -4.45
N ASP A 118 9.83 -16.09 -3.30
CA ASP A 118 9.52 -15.12 -2.24
C ASP A 118 10.40 -13.83 -2.26
N GLY A 119 11.41 -13.76 -3.14
CA GLY A 119 12.26 -12.58 -3.34
C GLY A 119 13.63 -12.64 -2.66
N ILE A 120 14.29 -11.49 -2.60
CA ILE A 120 15.68 -11.36 -2.10
C ILE A 120 15.73 -10.54 -0.82
N ALA A 121 16.55 -10.99 0.13
CA ALA A 121 16.96 -10.23 1.29
C ALA A 121 18.48 -10.24 1.47
N LEU A 122 19.03 -9.15 1.98
CA LEU A 122 20.43 -9.02 2.38
C LEU A 122 20.53 -8.97 3.90
N SER A 123 21.43 -9.76 4.49
CA SER A 123 21.66 -9.82 5.93
C SER A 123 23.14 -9.69 6.31
N GLY A 124 23.42 -9.57 7.60
CA GLY A 124 24.76 -9.58 8.18
C GLY A 124 25.50 -8.25 8.14
N ARG A 125 25.46 -7.52 7.02
CA ARG A 125 26.21 -6.27 6.80
C ARG A 125 25.39 -5.20 6.09
N SER A 126 25.85 -3.95 6.16
CA SER A 126 25.25 -2.82 5.46
C SER A 126 25.38 -2.94 3.94
N THR A 127 24.42 -2.34 3.23
CA THR A 127 24.59 -1.96 1.83
C THR A 127 24.84 -0.46 1.75
N VAL A 128 25.82 -0.05 0.93
CA VAL A 128 26.28 1.33 0.80
C VAL A 128 26.21 1.77 -0.65
N ILE A 129 25.52 2.87 -0.92
CA ILE A 129 25.54 3.55 -2.21
C ILE A 129 26.66 4.61 -2.18
N ASP A 130 27.68 4.41 -3.00
CA ASP A 130 28.89 5.25 -3.16
C ASP A 130 29.17 5.48 -4.66
N ALA A 131 28.07 5.64 -5.43
CA ALA A 131 28.07 5.75 -6.89
C ALA A 131 26.88 6.59 -7.38
N ASP A 132 27.02 7.11 -8.60
CA ASP A 132 25.99 7.90 -9.28
C ASP A 132 25.12 7.05 -10.21
N ASN A 133 23.92 7.54 -10.55
CA ASN A 133 22.98 6.91 -11.47
C ASN A 133 22.61 5.47 -11.06
N VAL A 134 21.92 5.35 -9.92
CA VAL A 134 21.59 4.08 -9.26
C VAL A 134 20.08 3.87 -9.14
N ILE A 135 19.58 2.71 -9.57
CA ILE A 135 18.20 2.27 -9.35
C ILE A 135 18.20 1.00 -8.49
N ILE A 136 17.38 0.97 -7.43
CA ILE A 136 17.14 -0.24 -6.62
C ILE A 136 15.64 -0.43 -6.43
N GLN A 137 15.12 -1.61 -6.77
CA GLN A 137 13.72 -1.96 -6.51
C GLN A 137 13.54 -3.34 -5.88
N TYR A 138 12.54 -3.47 -4.99
CA TYR A 138 12.06 -4.76 -4.46
C TYR A 138 13.12 -5.63 -3.76
N VAL A 139 14.10 -5.00 -3.11
CA VAL A 139 15.13 -5.68 -2.30
C VAL A 139 14.88 -5.39 -0.81
N ARG A 140 15.15 -6.39 0.03
CA ARG A 140 15.11 -6.23 1.50
C ARG A 140 16.52 -6.08 2.07
N PHE A 141 16.72 -5.10 2.93
CA PHE A 141 17.96 -4.83 3.64
C PHE A 141 17.71 -5.06 5.14
N ARG A 142 18.25 -6.14 5.68
CA ARG A 142 18.04 -6.55 7.07
C ARG A 142 19.34 -7.06 7.69
N PRO A 143 20.32 -6.18 7.97
CA PRO A 143 21.63 -6.61 8.44
C PRO A 143 21.56 -7.40 9.76
N GLY A 144 20.66 -7.03 10.66
CA GLY A 144 20.56 -7.63 12.00
C GLY A 144 21.83 -7.40 12.83
N ASP A 145 21.88 -7.96 14.03
CA ASP A 145 22.98 -7.80 14.98
C ASP A 145 23.91 -9.03 15.03
N ILE A 146 23.99 -9.84 13.97
CA ILE A 146 24.85 -11.03 13.96
C ILE A 146 26.34 -10.71 13.78
N SER A 147 26.66 -9.52 13.27
CA SER A 147 28.04 -9.08 13.06
C SER A 147 28.51 -8.16 14.19
N THR A 148 29.59 -8.54 14.88
CA THR A 148 30.24 -7.67 15.89
C THR A 148 31.32 -6.74 15.29
N GLN A 149 31.65 -6.90 14.00
CA GLN A 149 32.62 -6.05 13.31
C GLN A 149 31.94 -4.72 12.97
N ASP A 150 32.58 -3.58 13.27
CA ASP A 150 32.10 -2.23 12.88
C ASP A 150 30.59 -1.99 13.13
N ALA A 151 30.03 -2.54 14.21
CA ALA A 151 28.59 -2.45 14.51
C ALA A 151 28.12 -1.01 14.83
N ASP A 152 29.04 -0.11 15.18
CA ASP A 152 28.80 1.32 15.53
C ASP A 152 28.45 2.20 14.29
N GLY A 153 28.04 1.58 13.18
CA GLY A 153 27.64 2.24 11.94
C GLY A 153 26.87 1.31 10.98
N LEU A 154 26.22 0.28 11.53
CA LEU A 154 25.53 -0.74 10.74
C LEU A 154 24.11 -0.27 10.37
N ASP A 155 24.04 0.53 9.32
CA ASP A 155 22.79 0.89 8.66
C ASP A 155 22.28 -0.25 7.78
N ALA A 156 20.98 -0.33 7.51
CA ALA A 156 20.47 -1.33 6.56
C ALA A 156 20.85 -0.97 5.12
N LEU A 157 20.53 0.26 4.71
CA LEU A 157 20.90 0.85 3.44
C LEU A 157 21.19 2.34 3.63
N TRP A 158 22.33 2.83 3.12
CA TRP A 158 22.63 4.25 3.19
C TRP A 158 23.48 4.73 2.01
N GLY A 159 23.48 6.04 1.79
CA GLY A 159 24.29 6.69 0.76
C GLY A 159 24.22 8.20 0.84
N ARG A 160 25.35 8.86 0.54
CA ARG A 160 25.47 10.32 0.57
C ARG A 160 26.49 10.79 -0.46
N GLN A 161 26.39 12.05 -0.86
CA GLN A 161 27.35 12.70 -1.76
C GLN A 161 27.38 12.11 -3.17
N ASN A 162 26.24 11.56 -3.60
CA ASN A 162 26.03 10.98 -4.91
C ASN A 162 24.88 11.68 -5.64
N SER A 163 24.73 11.41 -6.93
CA SER A 163 23.73 12.03 -7.80
C SER A 163 22.89 11.00 -8.54
N ASP A 164 21.65 11.39 -8.86
CA ASP A 164 20.71 10.62 -9.68
C ASP A 164 20.42 9.23 -9.08
N ILE A 165 19.75 9.21 -7.93
CA ILE A 165 19.42 7.96 -7.21
C ILE A 165 17.91 7.76 -7.14
N MET A 166 17.49 6.55 -7.49
CA MET A 166 16.11 6.10 -7.43
C MET A 166 15.98 4.82 -6.60
N ILE A 167 15.31 4.91 -5.46
CA ILE A 167 15.02 3.77 -4.59
C ILE A 167 13.50 3.64 -4.48
N ASP A 168 12.98 2.47 -4.83
CA ASP A 168 11.53 2.25 -4.91
C ASP A 168 11.16 0.85 -4.41
N HIS A 169 10.07 0.73 -3.63
CA HIS A 169 9.59 -0.56 -3.14
C HIS A 169 10.66 -1.41 -2.43
N VAL A 170 11.53 -0.80 -1.62
CA VAL A 170 12.48 -1.57 -0.79
C VAL A 170 11.99 -1.68 0.65
N SER A 171 12.45 -2.71 1.36
CA SER A 171 12.19 -2.85 2.80
C SER A 171 13.50 -2.82 3.57
N MET A 172 13.58 -2.00 4.60
CA MET A 172 14.76 -1.81 5.43
C MET A 172 14.39 -2.07 6.89
N SER A 173 15.14 -2.92 7.58
CA SER A 173 14.89 -3.20 9.00
C SER A 173 16.14 -3.63 9.76
N TRP A 174 16.05 -3.69 11.08
CA TRP A 174 17.02 -4.36 11.95
C TRP A 174 18.44 -3.80 11.81
N SER A 175 18.55 -2.48 11.85
CA SER A 175 19.81 -1.73 11.89
C SER A 175 20.28 -1.50 13.33
N VAL A 176 21.61 -1.39 13.52
CA VAL A 176 22.21 -1.03 14.82
C VAL A 176 22.40 0.49 14.95
N ASP A 177 22.73 1.18 13.84
CA ASP A 177 22.80 2.65 13.80
C ASP A 177 21.47 3.18 13.21
N GLU A 178 21.40 3.58 11.94
CA GLU A 178 20.17 4.05 11.30
C GLU A 178 19.57 3.04 10.30
N THR A 179 18.25 2.99 10.16
CA THR A 179 17.62 2.03 9.24
C THR A 179 17.84 2.42 7.77
N GLY A 180 17.67 3.69 7.43
CA GLY A 180 17.90 4.18 6.07
C GLY A 180 18.32 5.64 6.02
N SER A 181 19.59 5.91 5.68
CA SER A 181 20.17 7.26 5.68
C SER A 181 20.53 7.72 4.27
N PHE A 182 19.85 8.76 3.80
CA PHE A 182 19.99 9.32 2.45
C PHE A 182 20.06 10.84 2.51
N TYR A 183 21.26 11.39 2.54
CA TYR A 183 21.46 12.83 2.73
C TYR A 183 22.64 13.34 1.91
N ASP A 184 22.66 14.65 1.64
CA ASP A 184 23.72 15.28 0.84
C ASP A 184 23.85 14.67 -0.58
N ASN A 185 22.75 14.10 -1.12
CA ASN A 185 22.66 13.60 -2.49
C ASN A 185 22.01 14.65 -3.40
N GLU A 186 22.25 14.59 -4.70
CA GLU A 186 21.59 15.41 -5.73
C GLU A 186 20.62 14.54 -6.56
N ASN A 187 19.45 15.07 -6.90
CA ASN A 187 18.42 14.33 -7.68
C ASN A 187 18.09 12.95 -7.08
N PHE A 188 17.64 12.95 -5.82
CA PHE A 188 17.36 11.73 -5.08
C PHE A 188 15.85 11.47 -4.98
N THR A 189 15.41 10.22 -5.06
CA THR A 189 14.07 9.81 -4.64
C THR A 189 14.06 8.47 -3.92
N LEU A 190 13.36 8.45 -2.78
CA LEU A 190 12.92 7.24 -2.09
C LEU A 190 11.39 7.20 -2.09
N GLN A 191 10.82 6.18 -2.73
CA GLN A 191 9.37 6.03 -2.78
C GLN A 191 8.88 4.62 -2.45
N TRP A 192 7.61 4.53 -2.02
CA TRP A 192 6.91 3.27 -1.78
C TRP A 192 7.69 2.27 -0.93
N SER A 193 8.47 2.72 0.06
CA SER A 193 9.39 1.85 0.82
C SER A 193 9.01 1.72 2.29
N ILE A 194 9.39 0.60 2.92
CA ILE A 194 9.21 0.37 4.35
C ILE A 194 10.55 0.51 5.05
N LEU A 195 10.59 1.32 6.10
CA LEU A 195 11.66 1.37 7.09
C LEU A 195 11.04 1.02 8.44
N SER A 196 11.55 -0.02 9.08
CA SER A 196 10.97 -0.46 10.34
C SER A 196 11.98 -1.06 11.30
N GLU A 197 11.69 -0.97 12.59
CA GLU A 197 12.37 -1.77 13.63
C GLU A 197 13.90 -1.58 13.65
N SER A 198 14.35 -0.34 13.85
CA SER A 198 15.71 -0.08 14.31
C SER A 198 15.92 -0.66 15.71
N MET A 199 17.09 -1.24 15.99
CA MET A 199 17.33 -1.98 17.23
C MET A 199 17.91 -1.12 18.36
N TYR A 200 17.10 -0.86 19.40
CA TYR A 200 17.33 0.14 20.45
C TYR A 200 18.51 -0.12 21.38
N ASP A 201 18.60 -1.27 22.04
CA ASP A 201 19.70 -1.62 22.95
C ASP A 201 20.57 -2.74 22.38
N SER A 202 21.04 -2.53 21.14
CA SER A 202 21.90 -3.47 20.43
C SER A 202 23.39 -3.13 20.59
N GLN A 203 24.20 -3.36 19.56
CA GLN A 203 25.67 -3.27 19.60
C GLN A 203 26.23 -1.86 19.36
N HIS A 204 25.40 -0.82 19.38
CA HIS A 204 25.81 0.53 19.03
C HIS A 204 26.80 1.11 20.07
N GLY A 205 27.96 1.61 19.64
CA GLY A 205 29.08 2.01 20.51
C GLY A 205 28.80 3.23 21.38
N LYS A 206 27.81 4.05 21.01
CA LYS A 206 27.30 5.18 21.81
C LYS A 206 26.24 4.79 22.87
N GLY A 207 25.89 3.51 23.00
CA GLY A 207 24.79 3.03 23.83
C GLY A 207 23.48 2.97 23.05
N THR A 208 22.35 3.11 23.75
CA THR A 208 21.00 2.95 23.15
C THR A 208 20.81 3.83 21.90
N HIS A 209 20.40 3.20 20.82
CA HIS A 209 20.29 3.78 19.50
C HIS A 209 19.16 3.08 18.74
N GLY A 210 18.12 3.77 18.28
CA GLY A 210 16.99 3.11 17.61
C GLY A 210 16.33 4.07 16.65
N TYR A 211 17.03 4.39 15.58
CA TYR A 211 16.71 5.54 14.72
C TYR A 211 16.33 5.13 13.30
N GLY A 212 15.32 5.81 12.75
CA GLY A 212 14.84 5.57 11.39
C GLY A 212 15.85 5.98 10.32
N GLY A 213 16.28 7.25 10.29
CA GLY A 213 17.24 7.70 9.28
C GLY A 213 17.56 9.19 9.27
N ILE A 214 18.63 9.56 8.54
CA ILE A 214 18.95 10.95 8.21
C ILE A 214 18.62 11.23 6.75
N TRP A 215 17.71 12.16 6.46
CA TRP A 215 17.20 12.44 5.11
C TRP A 215 17.47 13.88 4.68
N GLY A 216 17.84 14.10 3.41
CA GLY A 216 18.08 15.44 2.87
C GLY A 216 18.82 15.42 1.53
N GLY A 217 19.25 16.58 1.05
CA GLY A 217 20.02 16.69 -0.19
C GLY A 217 19.64 17.87 -1.08
N ALA A 218 20.31 17.96 -2.22
CA ALA A 218 20.09 18.93 -3.29
C ALA A 218 18.99 18.49 -4.24
N GLY A 219 17.73 18.67 -3.84
CA GLY A 219 16.59 18.12 -4.55
C GLY A 219 16.42 16.64 -4.23
N ALA A 220 15.81 16.37 -3.09
CA ALA A 220 15.50 15.02 -2.64
C ALA A 220 13.99 14.87 -2.41
N THR A 221 13.38 13.80 -2.93
CA THR A 221 11.97 13.46 -2.68
C THR A 221 11.86 12.21 -1.84
N PHE A 222 10.98 12.25 -0.84
CA PHE A 222 10.64 11.11 0.00
C PHE A 222 9.12 11.03 0.08
N HIS A 223 8.52 10.04 -0.60
CA HIS A 223 7.06 9.92 -0.62
C HIS A 223 6.53 8.49 -0.60
N HIS A 224 5.33 8.33 -0.05
CA HIS A 224 4.69 7.02 0.11
C HIS A 224 5.54 5.98 0.87
N ASN A 225 6.36 6.42 1.81
CA ASN A 225 7.15 5.51 2.66
C ASN A 225 6.46 5.28 4.01
N LEU A 226 6.65 4.09 4.58
CA LEU A 226 6.29 3.79 5.97
C LEU A 226 7.55 3.84 6.84
N LEU A 227 7.55 4.66 7.89
CA LEU A 227 8.54 4.60 8.96
C LEU A 227 7.83 4.12 10.24
N ALA A 228 8.21 2.95 10.74
CA ALA A 228 7.49 2.29 11.83
C ALA A 228 8.40 1.73 12.92
N HIS A 229 8.01 1.95 14.18
CA HIS A 229 8.69 1.34 15.34
C HIS A 229 10.16 1.77 15.49
N HIS A 230 10.42 3.07 15.40
CA HIS A 230 11.72 3.67 15.71
C HIS A 230 11.61 4.57 16.95
N THR A 231 12.63 4.62 17.80
CA THR A 231 12.57 5.54 18.96
C THR A 231 12.73 7.01 18.58
N SER A 232 13.38 7.32 17.46
CA SER A 232 13.63 8.69 16.99
C SER A 232 14.00 8.70 15.49
N ARG A 233 14.22 9.91 14.94
CA ARG A 233 14.66 10.16 13.56
C ARG A 233 13.70 9.57 12.53
N ASN A 234 12.47 10.08 12.52
CA ASN A 234 11.44 9.67 11.57
C ASN A 234 11.02 10.79 10.59
N PRO A 235 11.88 11.25 9.67
CA PRO A 235 13.34 11.17 9.67
C PRO A 235 13.99 12.29 10.53
N ARG A 236 15.32 12.23 10.74
CA ARG A 236 16.07 13.46 11.02
C ARG A 236 16.40 14.13 9.69
N PHE A 237 15.97 15.37 9.48
CA PHE A 237 16.39 16.13 8.31
C PHE A 237 17.85 16.59 8.43
N ASN A 238 18.61 16.45 7.35
CA ASN A 238 20.06 16.66 7.31
C ASN A 238 20.46 18.06 7.77
N GLY A 239 19.73 19.06 7.26
CA GLY A 239 20.15 20.46 7.32
C GLY A 239 21.21 20.76 6.26
N ALA A 240 21.52 22.03 6.07
CA ALA A 240 22.60 22.49 5.21
C ALA A 240 24.00 22.24 5.82
N ARG A 241 24.15 21.15 6.59
CA ARG A 241 25.31 20.86 7.44
C ARG A 241 26.59 20.61 6.65
N TYR A 242 26.45 20.07 5.44
CA TYR A 242 27.56 19.62 4.60
C TYR A 242 27.70 20.41 3.29
N THR A 243 26.72 21.27 2.97
CA THR A 243 26.76 22.15 1.79
C THR A 243 27.32 23.52 2.16
N THR A 244 28.07 24.13 1.23
CA THR A 244 28.45 25.55 1.31
C THR A 244 27.39 26.48 0.76
N SER A 245 26.31 25.91 0.21
CA SER A 245 25.17 26.57 -0.41
C SER A 245 23.89 26.10 0.28
N PRO A 246 23.53 26.64 1.46
CA PRO A 246 22.33 26.23 2.20
C PRO A 246 21.03 26.28 1.40
N GLU A 247 20.97 27.14 0.38
CA GLU A 247 19.85 27.24 -0.55
C GLU A 247 19.63 25.97 -1.39
N THR A 248 20.63 25.09 -1.51
CA THR A 248 20.49 23.84 -2.27
C THR A 248 19.91 22.73 -1.41
N GLU A 249 20.03 22.76 -0.08
CA GLU A 249 19.38 21.76 0.78
C GLU A 249 17.86 21.93 0.66
N LEU A 250 17.24 20.99 -0.06
CA LEU A 250 15.84 20.98 -0.42
C LEU A 250 15.31 19.54 -0.40
N ALA A 251 14.49 19.22 0.59
CA ALA A 251 13.79 17.95 0.66
C ALA A 251 12.27 18.10 0.62
N ASP A 252 11.65 17.29 -0.24
CA ASP A 252 10.22 17.21 -0.43
C ASP A 252 9.71 15.91 0.20
N PHE A 253 9.06 16.04 1.36
CA PHE A 253 8.62 14.93 2.20
C PHE A 253 7.08 14.89 2.25
N ARG A 254 6.47 13.99 1.47
CA ARG A 254 5.01 13.99 1.32
C ARG A 254 4.38 12.61 1.28
N ASN A 255 3.12 12.49 1.69
CA ASN A 255 2.37 11.24 1.61
C ASN A 255 3.04 10.04 2.30
N ASN A 256 3.90 10.26 3.30
CA ASN A 256 4.50 9.20 4.10
C ASN A 256 3.62 8.84 5.30
N VAL A 257 3.76 7.62 5.82
CA VAL A 257 3.14 7.16 7.06
C VAL A 257 4.21 7.04 8.15
N ILE A 258 3.99 7.72 9.26
CA ILE A 258 4.90 7.74 10.40
C ILE A 258 4.19 7.12 11.60
N TYR A 259 4.68 5.96 12.05
CA TYR A 259 4.01 5.15 13.05
C TYR A 259 4.89 4.79 14.24
N ASN A 260 4.32 4.90 15.43
CA ASN A 260 4.87 4.32 16.66
C ASN A 260 6.31 4.78 16.95
N TRP A 261 6.54 6.09 16.87
CA TRP A 261 7.81 6.63 17.31
C TRP A 261 7.91 6.59 18.83
N GLY A 262 9.12 6.45 19.36
CA GLY A 262 9.37 6.52 20.80
C GLY A 262 9.49 7.97 21.30
N GLY A 263 10.72 8.35 21.64
CA GLY A 263 11.02 9.66 22.18
C GLY A 263 10.98 10.83 21.19
N ASN A 264 10.93 10.61 19.86
CA ASN A 264 10.76 11.71 18.89
C ASN A 264 10.26 11.25 17.50
N SER A 265 9.53 12.12 16.80
CA SER A 265 9.18 11.96 15.39
C SER A 265 10.27 12.58 14.49
N SER A 266 9.93 13.51 13.60
CA SER A 266 10.90 14.24 12.77
C SER A 266 11.58 15.39 13.51
N TYR A 267 12.84 15.71 13.15
CA TYR A 267 13.58 16.87 13.68
C TYR A 267 14.79 17.23 12.80
N GLY A 268 15.51 18.31 13.14
CA GLY A 268 16.72 18.74 12.45
C GLY A 268 16.42 19.75 11.36
N GLY A 269 17.10 19.63 10.21
CA GLY A 269 16.88 20.49 9.05
C GLY A 269 17.48 21.89 9.19
N GLU A 270 18.53 22.04 9.98
CA GLU A 270 19.16 23.33 10.24
C GLU A 270 19.55 24.03 8.92
N GLU A 271 19.07 25.27 8.70
CA GLU A 271 19.36 26.11 7.52
C GLU A 271 18.93 25.57 6.14
N GLY A 272 18.22 24.43 6.07
CA GLY A 272 17.69 23.88 4.81
C GLY A 272 16.25 24.29 4.50
N ASN A 273 15.71 23.79 3.40
CA ASN A 273 14.36 24.08 2.90
C ASN A 273 13.55 22.79 2.77
N TYR A 274 12.33 22.76 3.30
CA TYR A 274 11.57 21.53 3.42
C TYR A 274 10.09 21.73 3.13
N ASN A 275 9.53 20.86 2.30
CA ASN A 275 8.10 20.63 2.23
C ASN A 275 7.75 19.39 3.06
N MET A 276 6.78 19.50 3.99
CA MET A 276 6.20 18.37 4.71
C MET A 276 4.68 18.38 4.48
N VAL A 277 4.20 17.59 3.52
CA VAL A 277 2.83 17.72 3.01
C VAL A 277 2.09 16.39 3.03
N ALA A 278 0.85 16.39 3.51
CA ALA A 278 -0.04 15.22 3.43
C ALA A 278 0.55 13.92 3.99
N ASN A 279 1.39 13.97 5.02
CA ASN A 279 1.88 12.77 5.71
C ASN A 279 0.89 12.36 6.82
N TYR A 280 0.79 11.06 7.10
CA TYR A 280 -0.04 10.50 8.16
C TYR A 280 0.80 10.16 9.39
N TYR A 281 0.53 10.81 10.52
CA TYR A 281 1.19 10.57 11.79
C TYR A 281 0.27 9.80 12.73
N LYS A 282 0.77 8.68 13.26
CA LYS A 282 0.06 7.86 14.23
C LYS A 282 0.99 7.46 15.36
N SER A 283 0.74 8.00 16.55
CA SER A 283 1.41 7.52 17.75
C SER A 283 1.01 6.08 18.05
N GLY A 284 1.86 5.35 18.76
CA GLY A 284 1.63 3.95 19.08
C GLY A 284 2.13 3.59 20.48
N PRO A 285 2.15 2.30 20.83
CA PRO A 285 2.58 1.82 22.14
C PRO A 285 3.98 2.27 22.62
N ALA A 286 4.89 2.65 21.73
CA ALA A 286 6.20 3.21 22.06
C ALA A 286 6.19 4.70 22.40
N THR A 287 5.18 5.43 21.94
CA THR A 287 5.18 6.89 22.01
C THR A 287 5.00 7.38 23.44
N ASP A 288 5.92 8.23 23.91
CA ASP A 288 5.90 8.79 25.27
C ASP A 288 4.55 9.46 25.57
N ASP A 289 3.95 9.12 26.71
CA ASP A 289 2.65 9.65 27.12
C ASP A 289 2.73 11.17 27.41
N GLY A 290 1.92 11.96 26.70
CA GLY A 290 1.50 13.28 27.16
C GLY A 290 2.03 14.54 26.44
N SER A 291 3.00 14.48 25.52
CA SER A 291 3.27 15.66 24.66
C SER A 291 3.79 15.37 23.25
N LYS A 292 4.26 14.16 22.98
CA LYS A 292 4.90 13.84 21.69
C LYS A 292 4.00 13.07 20.73
N GLU A 293 2.85 12.62 21.19
CA GLU A 293 1.87 11.83 20.43
C GLU A 293 1.34 12.53 19.18
N HIS A 294 1.40 13.86 19.18
CA HIS A 294 0.92 14.71 18.08
C HIS A 294 2.03 15.54 17.43
N ARG A 295 3.29 15.14 17.62
CA ARG A 295 4.45 15.87 17.09
C ARG A 295 4.69 15.51 15.62
N ILE A 296 4.54 16.49 14.76
CA ILE A 296 4.97 16.44 13.36
C ILE A 296 6.48 16.71 13.28
N LEU A 297 6.93 17.80 13.91
CA LEU A 297 8.32 18.24 13.87
C LEU A 297 8.78 18.77 15.24
N ASP A 298 9.98 18.35 15.67
CA ASP A 298 10.76 19.08 16.67
C ASP A 298 11.71 20.05 15.97
N GLY A 299 11.39 21.35 15.97
CA GLY A 299 12.20 22.37 15.30
C GLY A 299 13.41 22.85 16.11
N GLY A 300 13.58 22.36 17.34
CA GLY A 300 14.76 22.59 18.17
C GLY A 300 15.14 24.05 18.41
N TYR A 301 16.44 24.30 18.53
CA TYR A 301 17.04 25.62 18.71
C TYR A 301 17.90 25.97 17.50
N GLY A 302 17.86 27.24 17.07
CA GLY A 302 18.47 27.68 15.83
C GLY A 302 19.99 27.38 15.68
N PRO A 303 20.52 27.46 14.45
CA PRO A 303 19.87 28.03 13.27
C PRO A 303 18.76 27.13 12.69
N PHE A 304 17.66 27.77 12.27
CA PHE A 304 16.44 27.07 11.89
C PHE A 304 16.41 26.74 10.39
N GLY A 305 15.78 25.62 10.04
CA GLY A 305 15.33 25.36 8.67
C GLY A 305 14.11 26.21 8.29
N LYS A 306 13.75 26.18 7.02
CA LYS A 306 12.53 26.79 6.47
C LYS A 306 11.56 25.70 6.05
N TRP A 307 10.31 25.82 6.50
CA TRP A 307 9.34 24.73 6.46
C TRP A 307 8.00 25.16 5.90
N TYR A 308 7.57 24.49 4.85
CA TYR A 308 6.18 24.47 4.40
C TYR A 308 5.53 23.18 4.94
N ILE A 309 4.65 23.31 5.93
CA ILE A 309 4.01 22.17 6.62
C ILE A 309 2.51 22.38 6.59
N GLU A 310 1.83 21.59 5.77
CA GLU A 310 0.38 21.68 5.55
C GLU A 310 -0.19 20.28 5.22
N ASP A 311 -1.51 20.11 5.40
CA ASP A 311 -2.29 18.91 5.06
C ASP A 311 -1.87 17.60 5.73
N ASN A 312 -0.93 17.61 6.68
CA ASN A 312 -0.58 16.40 7.44
C ASN A 312 -1.71 16.02 8.38
N TYR A 313 -2.00 14.72 8.47
CA TYR A 313 -2.99 14.16 9.38
C TYR A 313 -2.33 13.61 10.62
N VAL A 314 -2.89 13.89 11.79
CA VAL A 314 -2.38 13.40 13.08
C VAL A 314 -3.49 12.65 13.81
N ASP A 315 -3.38 11.33 13.82
CA ASP A 315 -4.37 10.40 14.36
C ASP A 315 -4.67 10.71 15.83
N GLY A 316 -5.95 10.97 16.15
CA GLY A 316 -6.40 11.35 17.49
C GLY A 316 -6.29 12.85 17.83
N TYR A 317 -5.74 13.69 16.96
CA TYR A 317 -5.52 15.13 17.22
C TYR A 317 -6.14 16.01 16.11
N PRO A 318 -7.46 16.24 16.17
CA PRO A 318 -8.17 16.99 15.13
C PRO A 318 -7.74 18.45 15.01
N ASP A 319 -7.32 19.09 16.11
CA ASP A 319 -6.86 20.49 16.08
C ASP A 319 -5.52 20.62 15.32
N VAL A 320 -4.57 19.71 15.58
CA VAL A 320 -3.30 19.63 14.84
C VAL A 320 -3.50 19.23 13.39
N THR A 321 -4.45 18.33 13.11
CA THR A 321 -4.83 17.94 11.75
C THR A 321 -5.42 19.12 10.98
N ALA A 322 -6.28 19.91 11.60
CA ALA A 322 -6.88 21.09 10.97
C ALA A 322 -5.88 22.24 10.79
N ASN A 323 -4.85 22.31 11.63
CA ASN A 323 -3.76 23.28 11.52
C ASN A 323 -2.48 22.68 12.11
N ASN A 324 -1.57 22.22 11.25
CA ASN A 324 -0.34 21.54 11.67
C ASN A 324 0.57 22.38 12.58
N TRP A 325 0.43 23.71 12.53
CA TRP A 325 1.17 24.65 13.38
C TRP A 325 0.54 24.83 14.78
N ASP A 326 -0.70 24.39 14.99
CA ASP A 326 -1.36 24.43 16.30
C ASP A 326 -0.99 23.22 17.16
N GLY A 327 0.27 23.18 17.61
CA GLY A 327 0.79 22.14 18.50
C GLY A 327 1.51 20.96 17.82
N GLY A 328 1.46 20.86 16.49
CA GLY A 328 2.23 19.87 15.73
C GLY A 328 3.73 20.19 15.64
N ILE A 329 4.10 21.47 15.72
CA ILE A 329 5.48 21.94 15.75
C ILE A 329 5.90 22.19 17.19
N GLN A 330 6.93 21.48 17.65
CA GLN A 330 7.35 21.45 19.04
C GLN A 330 8.85 21.73 19.17
N GLY A 331 9.34 21.88 20.41
CA GLY A 331 10.76 22.11 20.70
C GLY A 331 11.29 23.51 20.34
N VAL A 332 10.51 24.30 19.59
CA VAL A 332 10.80 25.69 19.23
C VAL A 332 10.16 26.64 20.26
N PRO A 333 10.88 27.66 20.77
CA PRO A 333 10.24 28.68 21.58
C PRO A 333 9.24 29.48 20.73
N SER A 334 8.01 29.70 21.22
CA SER A 334 6.90 30.28 20.46
C SER A 334 7.19 31.63 19.78
N SER A 335 8.19 32.39 20.26
CA SER A 335 8.64 33.64 19.62
C SER A 335 9.39 33.45 18.29
N PHE A 336 9.78 32.22 17.96
CA PHE A 336 10.59 31.89 16.79
C PHE A 336 9.85 31.04 15.76
N GLU A 337 8.61 30.62 16.01
CA GLU A 337 7.85 29.76 15.07
C GLU A 337 7.72 30.39 13.66
N ASP A 338 7.45 31.70 13.61
CA ASP A 338 7.42 32.48 12.36
C ASP A 338 8.78 32.54 11.64
N ASP A 339 9.90 32.29 12.33
CA ASP A 339 11.23 32.23 11.71
C ASP A 339 11.46 30.91 10.97
N LEU A 340 10.71 29.85 11.29
CA LEU A 340 10.77 28.57 10.58
C LEU A 340 9.74 28.50 9.46
N ARG A 341 8.55 29.07 9.67
CA ARG A 341 7.41 28.92 8.77
C ARG A 341 7.57 29.66 7.44
N VAL A 342 7.35 28.96 6.34
CA VAL A 342 7.03 29.56 5.03
C VAL A 342 5.57 29.26 4.66
N ARG A 343 4.98 30.11 3.82
CA ARG A 343 3.54 30.03 3.46
C ARG A 343 3.27 29.47 2.07
N GLU A 344 4.31 29.34 1.26
CA GLU A 344 4.25 28.75 -0.08
C GLU A 344 5.23 27.57 -0.10
N PRO A 345 4.89 26.48 -0.79
CA PRO A 345 5.79 25.35 -0.93
C PRO A 345 7.04 25.76 -1.71
N PHE A 346 8.16 25.13 -1.37
CA PHE A 346 9.34 25.15 -2.22
C PHE A 346 9.06 24.39 -3.51
N GLU A 347 9.66 24.84 -4.61
CA GLU A 347 9.50 24.21 -5.92
C GLU A 347 10.06 22.79 -5.90
N ALA A 348 9.18 21.81 -6.11
CA ALA A 348 9.51 20.38 -6.18
C ALA A 348 8.72 19.76 -7.35
N PRO A 349 9.19 18.63 -7.92
CA PRO A 349 8.45 17.91 -8.95
C PRO A 349 7.02 17.60 -8.49
N GLU A 350 6.04 17.87 -9.36
CA GLU A 350 4.66 17.46 -9.12
C GLU A 350 4.57 15.93 -9.13
N LEU A 351 3.80 15.38 -8.18
CA LEU A 351 3.34 14.00 -8.24
C LEU A 351 2.16 13.90 -9.22
N GLU A 352 1.99 12.75 -9.87
CA GLU A 352 0.98 12.45 -10.88
C GLU A 352 -0.45 12.67 -10.35
N SER A 353 -0.67 12.39 -9.07
CA SER A 353 -1.93 12.68 -8.38
C SER A 353 -1.68 13.23 -6.97
N PHE A 354 -2.48 14.24 -6.61
CA PHE A 354 -2.59 14.65 -5.22
C PHE A 354 -3.40 13.62 -4.43
N GLU A 355 -2.83 13.15 -3.32
CA GLU A 355 -3.50 12.29 -2.35
C GLU A 355 -3.59 13.03 -1.01
N THR A 356 -4.73 12.86 -0.32
CA THR A 356 -4.85 13.23 1.09
C THR A 356 -3.97 12.33 1.96
N ALA A 357 -3.65 12.76 3.19
CA ALA A 357 -2.87 11.95 4.11
C ALA A 357 -3.55 10.63 4.47
N GLU A 358 -4.88 10.60 4.58
CA GLU A 358 -5.65 9.39 4.83
C GLU A 358 -5.67 8.43 3.62
N GLU A 359 -5.75 8.94 2.39
CA GLU A 359 -5.59 8.12 1.17
C GLU A 359 -4.17 7.53 1.09
N ALA A 360 -3.16 8.37 1.35
CA ALA A 360 -1.77 7.93 1.43
C ALA A 360 -1.56 6.86 2.50
N PHE A 361 -2.24 6.95 3.64
CA PHE A 361 -2.19 5.90 4.67
C PHE A 361 -2.65 4.54 4.11
N GLU A 362 -3.79 4.49 3.45
CA GLU A 362 -4.28 3.23 2.87
C GLU A 362 -3.38 2.71 1.76
N ASN A 363 -2.88 3.60 0.89
CA ASN A 363 -2.00 3.24 -0.23
C ASN A 363 -0.63 2.77 0.24
N VAL A 364 0.00 3.45 1.20
CA VAL A 364 1.30 3.05 1.75
C VAL A 364 1.21 1.68 2.42
N LEU A 365 0.16 1.43 3.20
CA LEU A 365 -0.03 0.12 3.82
C LEU A 365 -0.32 -0.99 2.81
N ALA A 366 -0.90 -0.66 1.66
CA ALA A 366 -1.14 -1.60 0.58
C ALA A 366 0.14 -1.93 -0.19
N TYR A 367 0.85 -0.89 -0.64
CA TYR A 367 1.81 -1.00 -1.73
C TYR A 367 3.27 -0.83 -1.29
N ALA A 368 3.56 -0.17 -0.16
CA ALA A 368 4.95 0.10 0.19
C ALA A 368 5.75 -1.15 0.61
N GLY A 369 7.04 -1.15 0.33
CA GLY A 369 8.02 -2.19 0.66
C GLY A 369 8.32 -3.14 -0.50
N ALA A 370 9.20 -4.10 -0.27
CA ALA A 370 9.50 -5.17 -1.20
C ALA A 370 8.33 -6.17 -1.26
N ILE A 371 7.26 -5.77 -1.96
CA ILE A 371 6.02 -6.57 -2.09
C ILE A 371 6.06 -7.58 -3.24
N LEU A 372 7.03 -7.44 -4.16
CA LEU A 372 7.28 -8.37 -5.24
C LEU A 372 8.56 -9.17 -5.02
N PRO A 373 8.59 -10.44 -5.44
CA PRO A 373 7.45 -11.25 -5.92
C PRO A 373 6.37 -11.51 -4.84
N ARG A 374 6.70 -11.30 -3.56
CA ARG A 374 5.78 -11.48 -2.44
C ARG A 374 6.18 -10.59 -1.27
N ARG A 375 5.22 -10.01 -0.55
CA ARG A 375 5.45 -9.37 0.76
C ARG A 375 5.72 -10.44 1.83
N ASP A 376 6.79 -10.28 2.61
CA ASP A 376 7.10 -11.25 3.68
C ASP A 376 6.35 -10.99 5.00
N THR A 377 6.53 -11.90 5.95
CA THR A 377 5.84 -11.90 7.25
C THR A 377 6.26 -10.75 8.16
N VAL A 378 7.44 -10.17 7.99
CA VAL A 378 7.92 -9.04 8.80
C VAL A 378 7.18 -7.78 8.38
N ASP A 379 7.23 -7.46 7.08
CA ASP A 379 6.55 -6.28 6.55
C ASP A 379 5.03 -6.40 6.72
N ALA A 380 4.47 -7.60 6.50
CA ALA A 380 3.04 -7.84 6.72
C ALA A 380 2.63 -7.56 8.17
N ARG A 381 3.44 -7.96 9.15
CA ARG A 381 3.17 -7.64 10.56
C ARG A 381 3.25 -6.13 10.80
N VAL A 382 4.32 -5.47 10.36
CA VAL A 382 4.52 -4.03 10.58
C VAL A 382 3.37 -3.21 9.97
N VAL A 383 2.92 -3.57 8.77
CA VAL A 383 1.74 -2.97 8.12
C VAL A 383 0.48 -3.16 8.98
N MET A 384 0.26 -4.36 9.51
CA MET A 384 -0.92 -4.64 10.35
C MET A 384 -0.86 -3.94 11.71
N GLU A 385 0.31 -3.85 12.32
CA GLU A 385 0.57 -3.10 13.54
C GLU A 385 0.30 -1.61 13.34
N THR A 386 0.78 -1.04 12.23
CA THR A 386 0.49 0.35 11.81
C THR A 386 -1.01 0.58 11.62
N ARG A 387 -1.68 -0.32 10.88
CA ARG A 387 -3.13 -0.24 10.65
C ARG A 387 -3.89 -0.21 11.96
N THR A 388 -3.54 -1.08 12.89
CA THR A 388 -4.30 -1.24 14.14
C THR A 388 -3.86 -0.34 15.28
N GLY A 389 -2.72 0.35 15.16
CA GLY A 389 -2.18 1.12 16.28
C GLY A 389 -1.70 0.21 17.42
N THR A 390 -1.24 -1.00 17.09
CA THR A 390 -0.73 -1.97 18.06
C THR A 390 0.75 -2.30 17.81
N ALA A 391 1.38 -2.98 18.76
CA ALA A 391 2.69 -3.58 18.57
C ALA A 391 2.75 -4.91 19.33
N THR A 392 3.31 -5.93 18.68
CA THR A 392 3.32 -7.31 19.20
C THR A 392 4.56 -7.56 20.06
N TYR A 393 5.72 -7.12 19.58
CA TYR A 393 7.02 -7.40 20.18
C TYR A 393 7.59 -6.17 20.90
N GLY A 394 8.76 -6.32 21.51
CA GLY A 394 9.50 -5.24 22.15
C GLY A 394 10.63 -5.75 23.02
N GLY A 395 11.61 -4.89 23.28
CA GLY A 395 12.82 -5.20 24.04
C GLY A 395 12.91 -4.38 25.33
N VAL A 396 14.11 -3.89 25.64
CA VAL A 396 14.48 -3.09 26.80
C VAL A 396 13.69 -1.79 26.89
N TYR A 397 13.32 -1.20 25.74
CA TYR A 397 12.46 -0.02 25.71
C TYR A 397 11.07 -0.29 26.32
N GLY A 398 10.56 -1.51 26.15
CA GLY A 398 9.33 -1.98 26.78
C GLY A 398 8.69 -3.14 26.00
N ALA A 399 8.13 -4.10 26.72
CA ALA A 399 7.40 -5.21 26.12
C ALA A 399 6.13 -4.72 25.39
N GLY A 400 5.93 -5.17 24.16
CA GLY A 400 4.77 -4.77 23.34
C GLY A 400 4.82 -3.32 22.87
N THR A 401 5.99 -2.69 22.84
CA THR A 401 6.18 -1.33 22.31
C THR A 401 6.52 -1.33 20.83
N GLY A 402 6.93 -2.46 20.26
CA GLY A 402 7.46 -2.58 18.90
C GLY A 402 8.92 -2.15 18.76
N ILE A 403 9.51 -1.57 19.79
CA ILE A 403 10.93 -1.20 19.81
C ILE A 403 11.74 -2.41 20.28
N ILE A 404 12.50 -3.01 19.37
CA ILE A 404 13.27 -4.24 19.57
C ILE A 404 14.75 -3.94 19.85
N ASP A 405 15.51 -4.93 20.31
CA ASP A 405 16.97 -4.82 20.54
C ASP A 405 17.78 -5.77 19.64
N SER A 406 17.12 -6.80 19.09
CA SER A 406 17.69 -7.73 18.11
C SER A 406 16.59 -8.21 17.15
N GLN A 407 16.95 -8.60 15.93
CA GLN A 407 16.03 -9.33 15.04
C GLN A 407 15.47 -10.61 15.69
N GLU A 408 16.18 -11.20 16.65
CA GLU A 408 15.72 -12.39 17.37
C GLU A 408 14.46 -12.11 18.21
N ASP A 409 14.22 -10.86 18.62
CA ASP A 409 13.02 -10.48 19.37
C ASP A 409 11.73 -10.68 18.55
N VAL A 410 11.86 -10.72 17.22
CA VAL A 410 10.75 -10.88 16.26
C VAL A 410 10.86 -12.18 15.45
N GLY A 411 11.75 -13.08 15.85
CA GLY A 411 11.91 -14.42 15.24
C GLY A 411 12.98 -14.51 14.14
N GLY A 412 13.75 -13.46 13.90
CA GLY A 412 14.83 -13.44 12.92
C GLY A 412 14.35 -13.41 11.47
N TRP A 413 15.27 -13.67 10.52
CA TRP A 413 14.97 -13.64 9.09
C TRP A 413 13.95 -14.71 8.69
N PRO A 414 12.85 -14.33 8.01
CA PRO A 414 11.98 -15.31 7.37
C PRO A 414 12.76 -16.15 6.36
N GLU A 415 12.39 -17.42 6.24
CA GLU A 415 12.85 -18.26 5.14
C GLU A 415 12.20 -17.76 3.84
N LEU A 416 13.01 -17.34 2.87
CA LEU A 416 12.57 -16.94 1.54
C LEU A 416 12.78 -18.11 0.58
N LEU A 417 11.68 -18.73 0.13
CA LEU A 417 11.74 -19.91 -0.72
C LEU A 417 11.90 -19.52 -2.19
N SER A 418 12.83 -20.19 -2.87
CA SER A 418 12.99 -20.06 -4.32
C SER A 418 12.01 -20.95 -5.06
N ALA A 419 11.33 -20.39 -6.05
CA ALA A 419 10.69 -21.16 -7.10
C ALA A 419 11.72 -21.47 -8.21
N PRO A 420 11.44 -22.44 -9.11
CA PRO A 420 12.21 -22.59 -10.34
C PRO A 420 12.17 -21.29 -11.14
N ALA A 421 13.33 -20.81 -11.59
CA ALA A 421 13.38 -19.72 -12.56
C ALA A 421 12.69 -20.14 -13.87
N PRO A 422 11.99 -19.22 -14.56
CA PRO A 422 11.59 -19.43 -15.94
C PRO A 422 12.79 -19.80 -16.83
N GLU A 423 12.51 -20.50 -17.93
CA GLU A 423 13.54 -20.80 -18.93
C GLU A 423 13.97 -19.51 -19.63
N ASP A 424 15.29 -19.29 -19.66
CA ASP A 424 16.00 -18.17 -20.30
C ASP A 424 17.20 -18.82 -21.01
N SER A 425 17.02 -19.09 -22.30
CA SER A 425 17.89 -19.93 -23.12
C SER A 425 19.21 -19.27 -23.47
N ASP A 426 19.22 -17.95 -23.61
CA ASP A 426 20.40 -17.17 -23.98
C ASP A 426 21.03 -16.37 -22.83
N GLN A 427 20.40 -16.42 -21.64
CA GLN A 427 20.86 -15.86 -20.37
C GLN A 427 20.94 -14.34 -20.39
N ASP A 428 19.92 -13.71 -20.96
CA ASP A 428 19.84 -12.26 -21.11
C ASP A 428 18.88 -11.58 -20.12
N GLY A 429 18.30 -12.37 -19.21
CA GLY A 429 17.45 -11.92 -18.11
C GLY A 429 15.97 -11.82 -18.46
N ILE A 430 15.57 -12.19 -19.68
CA ILE A 430 14.19 -12.26 -20.14
C ILE A 430 13.80 -13.74 -20.34
N PRO A 431 12.64 -14.19 -19.85
CA PRO A 431 12.16 -15.54 -20.13
C PRO A 431 11.80 -15.76 -21.60
N ASP A 432 12.12 -16.95 -22.14
CA ASP A 432 11.84 -17.35 -23.52
C ASP A 432 10.36 -17.16 -23.92
N GLU A 433 9.44 -17.40 -22.97
CA GLU A 433 8.00 -17.23 -23.16
C GLU A 433 7.65 -15.77 -23.41
N TRP A 434 8.18 -14.86 -22.59
CA TRP A 434 7.93 -13.42 -22.74
C TRP A 434 8.55 -12.88 -24.03
N GLU A 435 9.76 -13.32 -24.37
CA GLU A 435 10.42 -12.96 -25.63
C GLU A 435 9.59 -13.35 -26.83
N THR A 436 9.12 -14.60 -26.87
CA THR A 436 8.27 -15.11 -27.95
C THR A 436 6.96 -14.33 -28.06
N GLU A 437 6.35 -13.97 -26.94
CA GLU A 437 5.12 -13.16 -26.89
C GLU A 437 5.33 -11.71 -27.36
N ASN A 438 6.56 -11.20 -27.29
CA ASN A 438 6.93 -9.82 -27.65
C ASN A 438 7.80 -9.73 -28.92
N ASP A 439 7.76 -10.75 -29.78
CA ASP A 439 8.46 -10.82 -31.07
C ASP A 439 10.00 -10.70 -30.97
N LEU A 440 10.61 -11.16 -29.87
CA LEU A 440 12.07 -11.28 -29.68
C LEU A 440 12.56 -12.71 -30.03
N ASP A 441 13.88 -12.90 -30.10
CA ASP A 441 14.52 -14.18 -30.45
C ASP A 441 15.17 -14.80 -29.20
N PRO A 442 14.58 -15.87 -28.61
CA PRO A 442 15.09 -16.52 -27.38
C PRO A 442 16.49 -17.17 -27.47
N SER A 443 17.23 -16.89 -28.53
CA SER A 443 18.59 -17.35 -28.73
C SER A 443 19.58 -16.20 -28.97
N ASN A 444 19.13 -14.96 -28.84
CA ASN A 444 19.89 -13.76 -29.14
C ASN A 444 20.13 -12.91 -27.86
N PRO A 445 21.28 -13.06 -27.19
CA PRO A 445 21.52 -12.46 -25.86
C PRO A 445 21.79 -10.94 -25.88
N ASN A 446 21.43 -10.25 -26.96
CA ASN A 446 21.67 -8.83 -27.16
C ASN A 446 20.38 -8.04 -27.35
N ASP A 447 19.23 -8.67 -27.56
CA ASP A 447 17.98 -7.93 -27.72
C ASP A 447 17.37 -7.46 -26.39
N SER A 448 17.59 -8.11 -25.25
CA SER A 448 17.28 -7.54 -23.92
C SER A 448 17.73 -6.09 -23.74
N ARG A 449 18.89 -5.75 -24.29
CA ARG A 449 19.55 -4.45 -24.14
C ARG A 449 19.10 -3.41 -25.16
N GLN A 450 18.35 -3.82 -26.19
CA GLN A 450 17.91 -2.90 -27.23
C GLN A 450 16.87 -1.93 -26.68
N ILE A 451 17.13 -0.63 -26.86
CA ILE A 451 16.19 0.43 -26.51
C ILE A 451 15.06 0.46 -27.53
N THR A 452 13.84 0.30 -27.04
CA THR A 452 12.62 0.30 -27.85
C THR A 452 12.10 1.72 -28.09
N GLU A 453 11.04 1.85 -28.89
CA GLU A 453 10.44 3.16 -29.22
C GLU A 453 9.88 3.91 -27.99
N ASN A 454 9.57 3.20 -26.90
CA ASN A 454 9.09 3.80 -25.65
C ASN A 454 10.22 4.33 -24.74
N GLY A 455 11.48 4.19 -25.17
CA GLY A 455 12.67 4.67 -24.47
C GLY A 455 13.26 3.74 -23.41
N TYR A 456 12.63 2.59 -23.15
CA TYR A 456 13.14 1.53 -22.28
C TYR A 456 13.77 0.38 -23.08
N SER A 457 14.69 -0.36 -22.47
CA SER A 457 15.20 -1.61 -23.03
C SER A 457 14.13 -2.71 -23.02
N ASN A 458 14.30 -3.75 -23.82
CA ASN A 458 13.42 -4.93 -23.76
C ASN A 458 13.41 -5.57 -22.36
N LEU A 459 14.55 -5.62 -21.67
CA LEU A 459 14.65 -6.10 -20.29
C LEU A 459 13.83 -5.23 -19.33
N GLU A 460 13.94 -3.91 -19.42
CA GLU A 460 13.13 -3.01 -18.60
C GLU A 460 11.63 -3.20 -18.89
N ASN A 461 11.24 -3.35 -20.16
CA ASN A 461 9.85 -3.62 -20.52
C ASN A 461 9.35 -4.93 -19.90
N TYR A 462 10.13 -6.01 -19.94
CA TYR A 462 9.80 -7.26 -19.24
C TYR A 462 9.60 -7.01 -17.74
N ILE A 463 10.55 -6.33 -17.09
CA ILE A 463 10.49 -6.05 -15.66
C ILE A 463 9.25 -5.20 -15.29
N HIS A 464 8.87 -4.24 -16.12
CA HIS A 464 7.65 -3.46 -15.92
C HIS A 464 6.37 -4.32 -16.04
N THR A 465 6.38 -5.39 -16.84
CA THR A 465 5.24 -6.32 -16.90
C THR A 465 5.05 -7.08 -15.58
N ILE A 466 6.14 -7.43 -14.88
CA ILE A 466 6.08 -8.05 -13.55
C ILE A 466 5.40 -7.09 -12.56
N GLN A 467 5.75 -5.80 -12.61
CA GLN A 467 5.14 -4.78 -11.75
C GLN A 467 3.65 -4.60 -12.05
N ALA A 468 3.27 -4.50 -13.33
CA ALA A 468 1.89 -4.26 -13.76
C ALA A 468 0.94 -5.45 -13.52
N GLN A 469 1.45 -6.68 -13.48
CA GLN A 469 0.64 -7.88 -13.18
C GLN A 469 0.28 -8.00 -11.69
N SER A 470 0.87 -7.18 -10.83
CA SER A 470 0.62 -7.22 -9.39
C SER A 470 -0.63 -6.44 -8.98
N GLU A 471 -1.82 -7.00 -9.26
CA GLU A 471 -3.02 -6.65 -8.48
C GLU A 471 -2.90 -7.27 -7.08
N PHE A 472 -1.94 -6.80 -6.27
CA PHE A 472 -1.81 -7.22 -4.88
C PHE A 472 -2.99 -6.64 -4.08
N SER A 473 -3.89 -7.51 -3.63
CA SER A 473 -4.92 -7.15 -2.65
C SER A 473 -4.30 -7.13 -1.25
N PRO A 474 -4.31 -6.01 -0.49
CA PRO A 474 -3.82 -5.99 0.89
C PRO A 474 -4.48 -7.06 1.75
N ALA A 475 -3.85 -7.47 2.86
CA ALA A 475 -4.54 -8.35 3.82
C ALA A 475 -5.89 -7.73 4.24
N PRO A 476 -6.95 -8.54 4.44
CA PRO A 476 -8.27 -8.02 4.74
C PRO A 476 -8.29 -7.08 5.95
N GLY A 477 -8.99 -5.95 5.81
CA GLY A 477 -9.15 -4.94 6.85
C GLY A 477 -9.89 -5.47 8.08
N THR A 478 -9.93 -4.65 9.12
CA THR A 478 -10.73 -4.96 10.33
C THR A 478 -12.22 -4.83 10.04
N LEU A 479 -13.04 -5.54 10.82
CA LEU A 479 -14.49 -5.53 10.73
C LEU A 479 -15.13 -5.55 12.13
N SER A 480 -16.39 -5.12 12.22
CA SER A 480 -17.16 -5.12 13.46
C SER A 480 -18.22 -6.23 13.45
N LEU A 481 -18.44 -6.86 14.61
CA LEU A 481 -19.56 -7.80 14.80
C LEU A 481 -20.86 -7.02 14.99
N LEU A 482 -21.93 -7.44 14.33
CA LEU A 482 -23.23 -6.76 14.37
C LEU A 482 -24.25 -7.51 15.23
N SER A 483 -24.36 -8.84 15.07
CA SER A 483 -25.26 -9.66 15.89
C SER A 483 -24.85 -11.13 15.86
N PRO A 484 -24.94 -11.86 16.98
CA PRO A 484 -25.32 -11.38 18.31
C PRO A 484 -24.15 -10.69 19.05
N VAL A 485 -24.39 -9.53 19.66
CA VAL A 485 -23.47 -8.78 20.52
C VAL A 485 -24.12 -8.52 21.90
N GLY A 486 -24.11 -9.54 22.76
CA GLY A 486 -24.55 -9.47 24.16
C GLY A 486 -26.02 -9.80 24.39
N GLU A 487 -26.75 -10.23 23.36
CA GLU A 487 -28.16 -10.62 23.49
C GLU A 487 -28.32 -11.93 24.26
N THR A 488 -29.49 -12.05 24.89
CA THR A 488 -29.96 -13.23 25.60
C THR A 488 -31.20 -13.78 24.89
N GLY A 489 -31.55 -15.04 25.15
CA GLY A 489 -32.70 -15.66 24.48
C GLY A 489 -32.44 -16.06 23.04
N ILE A 490 -31.16 -16.19 22.67
CA ILE A 490 -30.76 -16.60 21.33
C ILE A 490 -31.11 -18.08 21.12
N SER A 491 -31.54 -18.41 19.90
CA SER A 491 -31.82 -19.78 19.49
C SER A 491 -30.58 -20.66 19.69
N ILE A 492 -30.79 -21.96 19.95
CA ILE A 492 -29.71 -22.95 19.89
C ILE A 492 -29.16 -23.15 18.45
N GLN A 493 -29.79 -22.51 17.47
CA GLN A 493 -29.34 -22.35 16.08
C GLN A 493 -29.29 -20.85 15.78
N PRO A 494 -28.21 -20.15 16.20
CA PRO A 494 -28.09 -18.70 16.04
C PRO A 494 -27.82 -18.27 14.59
N ASP A 495 -28.24 -17.05 14.24
CA ASP A 495 -27.78 -16.35 13.06
C ASP A 495 -26.73 -15.31 13.46
N PHE A 496 -25.70 -15.14 12.63
CA PHE A 496 -24.59 -14.22 12.83
C PHE A 496 -24.51 -13.20 11.69
N SER A 497 -24.08 -11.98 12.00
CA SER A 497 -23.83 -10.92 11.03
C SER A 497 -22.70 -9.99 11.47
N TRP A 498 -21.94 -9.48 10.50
CA TRP A 498 -20.82 -8.57 10.69
C TRP A 498 -20.71 -7.56 9.54
N GLU A 499 -19.88 -6.53 9.71
CA GLU A 499 -19.57 -5.56 8.64
C GLU A 499 -18.60 -6.16 7.61
N SER A 500 -18.65 -5.68 6.37
CA SER A 500 -17.64 -6.07 5.37
C SER A 500 -16.27 -5.49 5.73
N ALA A 501 -15.22 -6.29 5.60
CA ALA A 501 -13.84 -5.82 5.66
C ALA A 501 -13.36 -5.41 4.27
N SER A 502 -12.55 -4.34 4.19
CA SER A 502 -11.84 -4.00 2.95
C SER A 502 -10.96 -5.16 2.50
N PHE A 503 -10.89 -5.39 1.19
CA PHE A 503 -10.08 -6.43 0.57
C PHE A 503 -10.43 -7.89 0.96
N ALA A 504 -11.43 -8.12 1.80
CA ALA A 504 -11.89 -9.47 2.14
C ALA A 504 -12.69 -10.08 0.98
N LYS A 505 -12.29 -11.29 0.56
CA LYS A 505 -13.07 -12.14 -0.36
C LYS A 505 -13.93 -13.14 0.41
N GLU A 506 -13.42 -13.61 1.54
CA GLU A 506 -14.06 -14.59 2.43
C GLU A 506 -13.96 -14.14 3.89
N TYR A 507 -14.66 -14.83 4.78
CA TYR A 507 -14.67 -14.58 6.22
C TYR A 507 -14.66 -15.89 6.98
N GLN A 508 -13.75 -16.01 7.95
CA GLN A 508 -13.73 -17.15 8.87
C GLN A 508 -14.42 -16.77 10.18
N LEU A 509 -15.35 -17.61 10.64
CA LEU A 509 -16.09 -17.46 11.90
C LEU A 509 -15.68 -18.56 12.88
N GLN A 510 -15.51 -18.20 14.16
CA GLN A 510 -15.26 -19.15 15.25
C GLN A 510 -16.21 -18.93 16.42
N ILE A 511 -16.63 -20.03 17.06
CA ILE A 511 -17.44 -20.04 18.29
C ILE A 511 -16.75 -20.92 19.33
N ARG A 512 -16.83 -20.51 20.60
CA ARG A 512 -16.41 -21.29 21.77
C ARG A 512 -17.42 -21.18 22.91
N ASP A 513 -17.38 -22.12 23.86
CA ASP A 513 -18.16 -22.10 25.10
C ASP A 513 -17.38 -21.51 26.30
N GLY A 514 -18.09 -20.86 27.22
CA GLY A 514 -17.51 -20.36 28.48
C GLY A 514 -16.54 -19.17 28.34
N ALA A 515 -16.09 -18.58 29.45
CA ALA A 515 -15.13 -17.47 29.43
C ALA A 515 -13.67 -17.98 29.38
N GLY A 516 -12.82 -17.41 28.52
CA GLY A 516 -11.44 -17.87 28.30
C GLY A 516 -10.84 -17.38 26.99
N ASP A 517 -9.67 -17.89 26.63
CA ASP A 517 -9.02 -17.68 25.33
C ASP A 517 -9.63 -18.58 24.24
N PHE A 518 -9.43 -18.23 22.97
CA PHE A 518 -9.88 -19.01 21.80
C PHE A 518 -8.95 -20.22 21.52
N GLY A 519 -8.55 -20.95 22.56
CA GLY A 519 -7.70 -22.14 22.45
C GLY A 519 -8.46 -23.45 22.18
N THR A 520 -9.76 -23.51 22.51
CA THR A 520 -10.65 -24.64 22.17
C THR A 520 -11.87 -24.10 21.45
N ILE A 521 -12.00 -24.44 20.16
CA ILE A 521 -13.07 -24.00 19.27
C ILE A 521 -14.10 -25.12 19.18
N ILE A 522 -15.38 -24.80 19.37
CA ILE A 522 -16.47 -25.78 19.24
C ILE A 522 -17.14 -25.74 17.87
N PHE A 523 -16.93 -24.65 17.13
CA PHE A 523 -17.45 -24.46 15.79
C PHE A 523 -16.58 -23.47 15.00
N GLU A 524 -16.27 -23.82 13.76
CA GLU A 524 -15.55 -22.97 12.81
C GLU A 524 -16.11 -23.18 11.41
N ASP A 525 -16.25 -22.11 10.64
CA ASP A 525 -16.62 -22.17 9.22
C ASP A 525 -16.09 -20.96 8.45
N THR A 526 -16.06 -21.05 7.11
CA THR A 526 -15.62 -19.98 6.21
C THR A 526 -16.70 -19.69 5.17
N VAL A 527 -17.03 -18.41 4.96
CA VAL A 527 -18.07 -17.96 4.02
C VAL A 527 -17.67 -16.73 3.22
N GLU A 528 -18.21 -16.58 2.00
CA GLU A 528 -18.02 -15.41 1.14
C GLU A 528 -18.97 -14.23 1.47
N THR A 529 -19.83 -14.39 2.47
CA THR A 529 -20.86 -13.39 2.82
C THR A 529 -20.64 -12.83 4.22
N THR A 530 -21.27 -11.70 4.54
CA THR A 530 -21.18 -11.07 5.87
C THR A 530 -22.22 -11.58 6.88
N THR A 531 -22.79 -12.74 6.60
CA THR A 531 -23.82 -13.39 7.43
C THR A 531 -23.58 -14.89 7.51
N TYR A 532 -23.99 -15.51 8.61
CA TYR A 532 -23.92 -16.95 8.78
C TYR A 532 -25.14 -17.48 9.52
N SER A 533 -25.83 -18.47 8.97
CA SER A 533 -26.93 -19.17 9.65
C SER A 533 -26.45 -20.54 10.13
N PHE A 534 -26.64 -20.83 11.42
CA PHE A 534 -26.20 -22.12 11.98
C PHE A 534 -26.91 -23.29 11.29
N PRO A 535 -26.22 -24.40 10.97
CA PRO A 535 -26.82 -25.52 10.25
C PRO A 535 -28.03 -26.12 10.97
N GLU A 536 -29.12 -26.42 10.23
CA GLU A 536 -30.37 -26.98 10.78
C GLU A 536 -30.19 -28.35 11.45
N ASP A 537 -29.15 -29.10 11.08
CA ASP A 537 -28.80 -30.41 11.62
C ASP A 537 -27.80 -30.34 12.80
N SER A 538 -27.39 -29.14 13.18
CA SER A 538 -26.49 -28.86 14.29
C SER A 538 -27.16 -27.94 15.31
N SER A 539 -26.77 -28.03 16.57
CA SER A 539 -27.31 -27.16 17.61
C SER A 539 -26.32 -26.93 18.73
N LEU A 540 -26.28 -25.71 19.23
CA LEU A 540 -25.63 -25.38 20.48
C LEU A 540 -26.43 -25.90 21.68
N SER A 541 -25.81 -25.97 22.84
CA SER A 541 -26.53 -26.29 24.08
C SER A 541 -27.36 -25.07 24.51
N GLY A 542 -28.58 -25.31 24.98
CA GLY A 542 -29.45 -24.26 25.53
C GLY A 542 -29.03 -23.84 26.95
N LYS A 543 -29.36 -22.61 27.35
CA LYS A 543 -28.96 -21.99 28.64
C LYS A 543 -27.45 -21.93 28.83
N SER A 544 -26.73 -21.68 27.75
CA SER A 544 -25.28 -21.57 27.74
C SER A 544 -24.85 -20.21 27.18
N THR A 545 -23.73 -19.70 27.70
CA THR A 545 -23.07 -18.51 27.16
C THR A 545 -21.99 -18.94 26.16
N TYR A 546 -22.04 -18.37 24.97
CA TYR A 546 -21.09 -18.58 23.90
C TYR A 546 -20.36 -17.30 23.56
N PHE A 547 -19.16 -17.44 23.01
CA PHE A 547 -18.33 -16.35 22.52
C PHE A 547 -17.94 -16.62 21.07
N TRP A 548 -17.95 -15.59 20.24
CA TRP A 548 -17.65 -15.74 18.82
C TRP A 548 -16.87 -14.56 18.26
N ARG A 549 -16.15 -14.80 17.17
CA ARG A 549 -15.32 -13.82 16.47
C ARG A 549 -15.24 -14.14 14.99
N VAL A 550 -14.86 -13.14 14.18
CA VAL A 550 -14.73 -13.26 12.72
C VAL A 550 -13.41 -12.61 12.25
N ARG A 551 -12.86 -13.06 11.12
CA ARG A 551 -11.81 -12.35 10.38
C ARG A 551 -12.05 -12.41 8.87
N GLY A 552 -11.59 -11.43 8.11
CA GLY A 552 -11.59 -11.49 6.65
C GLY A 552 -10.44 -12.36 6.11
N LEU A 553 -10.61 -12.95 4.93
CA LEU A 553 -9.59 -13.71 4.19
C LEU A 553 -9.53 -13.23 2.73
N ASN A 554 -8.36 -13.26 2.11
CA ASN A 554 -8.17 -13.13 0.66
C ASN A 554 -6.92 -13.86 0.18
N ASP A 555 -6.61 -13.75 -1.12
CA ASP A 555 -5.48 -14.44 -1.76
C ASP A 555 -4.12 -14.05 -1.17
N SER A 556 -4.02 -12.88 -0.54
CA SER A 556 -2.79 -12.36 0.07
C SER A 556 -2.64 -12.75 1.54
N GLY A 557 -3.69 -13.28 2.17
CA GLY A 557 -3.62 -13.82 3.53
C GLY A 557 -4.85 -13.56 4.39
N GLU A 558 -4.65 -13.70 5.70
CA GLU A 558 -5.70 -13.63 6.71
C GLU A 558 -5.70 -12.26 7.40
N GLY A 559 -6.89 -11.66 7.54
CA GLY A 559 -7.09 -10.45 8.33
C GLY A 559 -7.11 -10.75 9.84
N LEU A 560 -7.22 -9.70 10.65
CA LEU A 560 -7.29 -9.86 12.10
C LEU A 560 -8.64 -10.42 12.55
N TRP A 561 -8.58 -11.22 13.61
CA TRP A 561 -9.76 -11.55 14.37
C TRP A 561 -10.37 -10.29 14.99
N THR A 562 -11.69 -10.16 14.90
CA THR A 562 -12.44 -9.18 15.70
C THR A 562 -12.19 -9.42 17.18
N ASN A 563 -12.43 -8.38 17.99
CA ASN A 563 -12.80 -8.61 19.39
C ASN A 563 -13.98 -9.59 19.41
N TYR A 564 -13.97 -10.50 20.38
CA TYR A 564 -15.06 -11.46 20.49
C TYR A 564 -16.30 -10.81 21.09
N ALA A 565 -17.46 -11.19 20.58
CA ALA A 565 -18.75 -10.90 21.20
C ALA A 565 -19.25 -12.15 21.95
N PHE A 566 -20.25 -11.98 22.81
CA PHE A 566 -20.89 -13.09 23.52
C PHE A 566 -22.40 -13.08 23.32
N PHE A 567 -23.04 -14.22 23.52
CA PHE A 567 -24.51 -14.35 23.54
C PHE A 567 -24.95 -15.50 24.44
N GLU A 568 -26.20 -15.47 24.88
CA GLU A 568 -26.78 -16.53 25.71
C GLU A 568 -27.94 -17.24 25.01
N THR A 569 -27.82 -18.56 24.90
CA THR A 569 -28.89 -19.40 24.33
C THR A 569 -30.00 -19.65 25.33
N GLU A 570 -31.24 -19.79 24.87
CA GLU A 570 -32.35 -20.24 25.72
C GLU A 570 -32.64 -21.74 25.57
N MET A 571 -33.29 -22.34 26.59
CA MET A 571 -33.90 -23.67 26.39
C MET A 571 -35.18 -23.48 25.58
N THR A 572 -35.15 -23.90 24.33
CA THR A 572 -36.38 -24.16 23.58
C THR A 572 -37.04 -25.42 24.17
N VAL A 573 -37.87 -25.24 25.21
CA VAL A 573 -38.87 -26.26 25.52
C VAL A 573 -39.95 -26.12 24.46
N SER A 574 -39.96 -27.05 23.49
CA SER A 574 -41.15 -27.29 22.67
C SER A 574 -42.31 -27.61 23.59
N THR A 575 -43.09 -26.59 23.94
CA THR A 575 -44.34 -26.68 24.70
C THR A 575 -45.39 -25.89 23.94
N ASP A 576 -45.76 -26.43 22.79
CA ASP A 576 -47.15 -26.75 22.47
C ASP A 576 -47.18 -27.53 21.15
N PRO A 577 -48.16 -28.43 20.95
CA PRO A 577 -48.28 -29.18 19.72
C PRO A 577 -48.39 -28.20 18.56
N VAL A 578 -47.75 -28.53 17.43
CA VAL A 578 -47.91 -27.82 16.14
C VAL A 578 -49.40 -27.53 15.92
N THR A 579 -49.83 -26.32 16.28
CA THR A 579 -51.15 -25.81 15.95
C THR A 579 -51.04 -25.23 14.56
N GLY A 580 -51.11 -26.15 13.60
CA GLY A 580 -51.30 -25.88 12.19
C GLY A 580 -49.99 -25.64 11.46
N LEU A 581 -49.45 -26.70 10.86
CA LEU A 581 -48.84 -26.51 9.54
C LEU A 581 -49.80 -25.65 8.71
N PRO A 582 -49.29 -24.68 7.93
CA PRO A 582 -50.14 -23.92 7.01
C PRO A 582 -51.04 -24.89 6.24
N SER A 583 -52.33 -24.61 6.15
CA SER A 583 -53.25 -25.50 5.41
C SER A 583 -53.12 -25.34 3.89
N ALA A 584 -52.43 -24.30 3.43
CA ALA A 584 -52.20 -24.00 2.02
C ALA A 584 -50.90 -23.19 1.82
N PHE A 585 -50.40 -23.18 0.58
CA PHE A 585 -49.33 -22.28 0.18
C PHE A 585 -49.81 -20.82 0.23
N ALA A 586 -49.02 -19.93 0.82
CA ALA A 586 -49.36 -18.51 0.91
C ALA A 586 -48.13 -17.62 0.70
N LEU A 587 -48.32 -16.45 0.11
CA LEU A 587 -47.31 -15.40 -0.03
C LEU A 587 -47.88 -14.11 0.55
N GLN A 588 -47.26 -13.63 1.62
CA GLN A 588 -47.71 -12.46 2.36
C GLN A 588 -47.23 -11.16 1.70
N GLN A 589 -47.89 -10.07 2.07
CA GLN A 589 -47.44 -8.72 1.69
C GLN A 589 -46.13 -8.43 2.42
N ASN A 590 -45.11 -7.96 1.70
CA ASN A 590 -43.84 -7.56 2.30
C ASN A 590 -44.05 -6.44 3.33
N TYR A 591 -43.25 -6.43 4.39
CA TYR A 591 -43.32 -5.40 5.43
C TYR A 591 -41.91 -4.89 5.80
N PRO A 592 -41.69 -3.56 5.84
CA PRO A 592 -42.64 -2.49 5.49
C PRO A 592 -43.00 -2.48 3.99
N ASN A 593 -44.12 -1.85 3.61
CA ASN A 593 -44.47 -1.52 2.22
C ASN A 593 -45.39 -0.26 2.20
N PRO A 594 -44.96 0.90 1.64
CA PRO A 594 -43.68 1.11 0.97
C PRO A 594 -42.46 0.91 1.88
N PHE A 595 -41.31 0.58 1.29
CA PHE A 595 -40.06 0.29 2.02
C PHE A 595 -38.89 1.14 1.53
N ASN A 596 -37.86 1.29 2.36
CA ASN A 596 -36.64 2.05 2.07
C ASN A 596 -35.43 1.59 2.92
N PRO A 597 -34.36 1.04 2.33
CA PRO A 597 -34.35 0.24 1.11
C PRO A 597 -34.64 -1.25 1.40
N THR A 598 -34.88 -1.64 2.66
CA THR A 598 -35.03 -3.04 3.08
C THR A 598 -36.48 -3.41 3.46
N THR A 599 -36.87 -4.67 3.22
CA THR A 599 -38.18 -5.23 3.57
C THR A 599 -38.09 -6.75 3.78
N ASN A 600 -39.05 -7.33 4.51
CA ASN A 600 -39.15 -8.78 4.68
C ASN A 600 -40.32 -9.35 3.87
N ILE A 601 -40.11 -10.50 3.23
CA ILE A 601 -41.11 -11.26 2.47
C ILE A 601 -41.38 -12.59 3.19
N GLU A 602 -42.62 -12.77 3.65
CA GLU A 602 -43.05 -13.99 4.31
C GLU A 602 -43.90 -14.89 3.40
N TYR A 603 -43.72 -16.21 3.51
CA TYR A 603 -44.53 -17.21 2.81
C TYR A 603 -44.73 -18.47 3.65
N ALA A 604 -45.79 -19.21 3.32
CA ALA A 604 -46.21 -20.41 4.04
C ALA A 604 -46.20 -21.62 3.10
N LEU A 605 -45.68 -22.75 3.57
CA LEU A 605 -45.65 -24.03 2.87
C LEU A 605 -46.43 -25.08 3.69
N PRO A 606 -47.51 -25.69 3.17
CA PRO A 606 -48.28 -26.73 3.88
C PRO A 606 -47.56 -28.08 3.92
N GLN A 607 -46.60 -28.28 3.02
CA GLN A 607 -45.77 -29.47 2.87
C GLN A 607 -44.42 -29.05 2.26
N SER A 608 -43.42 -29.92 2.34
CA SER A 608 -42.10 -29.65 1.76
C SER A 608 -42.18 -29.42 0.24
N ALA A 609 -41.46 -28.43 -0.26
CA ALA A 609 -41.48 -28.02 -1.66
C ALA A 609 -40.13 -27.43 -2.11
N ARG A 610 -39.83 -27.52 -3.41
CA ARG A 610 -38.77 -26.72 -4.05
C ARG A 610 -39.30 -25.30 -4.23
N VAL A 611 -38.64 -24.32 -3.64
CA VAL A 611 -39.04 -22.92 -3.65
C VAL A 611 -38.10 -22.08 -4.50
N ASP A 612 -38.68 -21.34 -5.45
CA ASP A 612 -38.03 -20.28 -6.22
C ASP A 612 -38.76 -18.95 -5.96
N LEU A 613 -38.15 -18.06 -5.17
CA LEU A 613 -38.66 -16.72 -4.86
C LEU A 613 -37.77 -15.68 -5.55
N ALA A 614 -38.36 -14.85 -6.42
CA ALA A 614 -37.62 -13.84 -7.18
C ALA A 614 -38.38 -12.52 -7.30
N VAL A 615 -37.65 -11.44 -7.52
CA VAL A 615 -38.15 -10.06 -7.71
C VAL A 615 -38.02 -9.64 -9.17
N TYR A 616 -39.01 -8.94 -9.69
CA TYR A 616 -39.13 -8.48 -11.07
C TYR A 616 -39.53 -7.00 -11.11
N ASP A 617 -39.06 -6.28 -12.12
CA ASP A 617 -39.58 -4.96 -12.47
C ASP A 617 -40.92 -5.04 -13.24
N LEU A 618 -41.55 -3.88 -13.49
CA LEU A 618 -42.84 -3.81 -14.21
C LEU A 618 -42.78 -4.30 -15.67
N THR A 619 -41.59 -4.41 -16.26
CA THR A 619 -41.41 -4.97 -17.62
C THR A 619 -41.35 -6.49 -17.62
N GLY A 620 -41.30 -7.10 -16.43
CA GLY A 620 -41.15 -8.55 -16.25
C GLY A 620 -39.70 -9.03 -16.24
N ARG A 621 -38.72 -8.11 -16.25
CA ARG A 621 -37.30 -8.47 -16.09
C ARG A 621 -37.02 -8.79 -14.62
N LYS A 622 -36.37 -9.94 -14.39
CA LYS A 622 -35.93 -10.37 -13.06
C LYS A 622 -34.78 -9.48 -12.59
N VAL A 623 -34.89 -8.96 -11.37
CA VAL A 623 -33.90 -8.05 -10.77
C VAL A 623 -33.21 -8.62 -9.53
N ALA A 624 -33.77 -9.67 -8.91
CA ALA A 624 -33.13 -10.42 -7.83
C ALA A 624 -33.70 -11.84 -7.72
N ASP A 625 -32.86 -12.81 -7.34
CA ASP A 625 -33.26 -14.13 -6.85
C ASP A 625 -33.05 -14.15 -5.33
N LEU A 626 -34.08 -14.51 -4.57
CA LEU A 626 -34.07 -14.47 -3.11
C LEU A 626 -33.99 -15.88 -2.49
N VAL A 627 -34.62 -16.87 -3.13
CA VAL A 627 -34.60 -18.27 -2.69
C VAL A 627 -34.59 -19.17 -3.91
N GLN A 628 -33.74 -20.21 -3.90
CA GLN A 628 -33.72 -21.23 -4.94
C GLN A 628 -33.33 -22.60 -4.34
N ARG A 629 -34.15 -23.16 -3.44
CA ARG A 629 -33.83 -24.40 -2.70
C ARG A 629 -35.05 -25.19 -2.25
N ASN A 630 -34.84 -26.43 -1.80
CA ASN A 630 -35.89 -27.22 -1.14
C ASN A 630 -36.10 -26.70 0.28
N GLN A 631 -37.36 -26.56 0.71
CA GLN A 631 -37.72 -26.13 2.06
C GLN A 631 -38.81 -27.02 2.64
N GLN A 632 -38.78 -27.21 3.96
CA GLN A 632 -39.78 -28.00 4.68
C GLN A 632 -41.11 -27.24 4.83
N ALA A 633 -42.17 -27.98 5.17
CA ALA A 633 -43.46 -27.42 5.55
C ALA A 633 -43.30 -26.43 6.73
N GLY A 634 -43.87 -25.24 6.64
CA GLY A 634 -43.71 -24.21 7.67
C GLY A 634 -43.93 -22.78 7.17
N LEU A 635 -43.78 -21.81 8.07
CA LEU A 635 -43.71 -20.39 7.74
C LEU A 635 -42.24 -20.01 7.52
N HIS A 636 -41.98 -19.20 6.50
CA HIS A 636 -40.65 -18.79 6.07
C HIS A 636 -40.62 -17.27 5.88
N SER A 637 -39.49 -16.64 6.14
CA SER A 637 -39.26 -15.19 5.95
C SER A 637 -37.91 -14.94 5.29
N VAL A 638 -37.83 -13.97 4.39
CA VAL A 638 -36.61 -13.62 3.66
C VAL A 638 -36.48 -12.10 3.59
N ALA A 639 -35.32 -11.56 3.97
CA ALA A 639 -34.99 -10.15 3.84
C ALA A 639 -34.63 -9.81 2.39
N PHE A 640 -35.03 -8.61 1.95
CA PHE A 640 -34.69 -8.07 0.63
C PHE A 640 -34.17 -6.65 0.76
N ASP A 641 -32.94 -6.42 0.28
CA ASP A 641 -32.32 -5.10 0.16
C ASP A 641 -32.37 -4.61 -1.29
N ALA A 642 -33.03 -3.47 -1.51
CA ALA A 642 -33.18 -2.84 -2.81
C ALA A 642 -32.29 -1.59 -2.99
N SER A 643 -31.19 -1.47 -2.24
CA SER A 643 -30.27 -0.33 -2.28
C SER A 643 -29.73 -0.04 -3.69
N ASN A 644 -29.61 -1.06 -4.55
CA ASN A 644 -29.14 -0.91 -5.93
C ASN A 644 -30.27 -0.73 -6.97
N LEU A 645 -31.54 -0.64 -6.55
CA LEU A 645 -32.69 -0.50 -7.43
C LEU A 645 -33.27 0.93 -7.39
N SER A 646 -33.87 1.40 -8.49
CA SER A 646 -34.51 2.74 -8.53
C SER A 646 -35.84 2.75 -7.77
N SER A 647 -36.24 3.89 -7.19
CA SER A 647 -37.60 4.05 -6.60
C SER A 647 -38.67 3.66 -7.61
N GLY A 648 -39.63 2.85 -7.18
CA GLY A 648 -40.60 2.30 -8.11
C GLY A 648 -41.39 1.12 -7.57
N VAL A 649 -42.20 0.56 -8.45
CA VAL A 649 -43.03 -0.61 -8.16
C VAL A 649 -42.33 -1.87 -8.67
N TYR A 650 -42.24 -2.87 -7.81
CA TYR A 650 -41.68 -4.18 -8.11
C TYR A 650 -42.71 -5.28 -7.83
N ILE A 651 -42.51 -6.44 -8.45
CA ILE A 651 -43.33 -7.64 -8.26
C ILE A 651 -42.42 -8.75 -7.75
N TYR A 652 -42.79 -9.40 -6.66
CA TYR A 652 -42.11 -10.64 -6.23
C TYR A 652 -43.03 -11.84 -6.46
N ARG A 653 -42.41 -12.94 -6.85
CA ARG A 653 -43.07 -14.18 -7.28
C ARG A 653 -42.48 -15.37 -6.56
N LEU A 654 -43.34 -16.15 -5.94
CA LEU A 654 -43.04 -17.45 -5.35
C LEU A 654 -43.50 -18.55 -6.31
N ASN A 655 -42.59 -19.41 -6.76
CA ASN A 655 -42.91 -20.71 -7.34
C ASN A 655 -42.57 -21.79 -6.31
N ALA A 656 -43.54 -22.64 -5.96
CA ALA A 656 -43.33 -23.77 -5.07
C ALA A 656 -43.74 -25.07 -5.77
N THR A 657 -42.80 -26.00 -5.95
CA THR A 657 -43.04 -27.31 -6.57
C THR A 657 -43.05 -28.39 -5.49
N ALA A 658 -44.19 -29.04 -5.28
CA ALA A 658 -44.37 -30.04 -4.24
C ALA A 658 -44.90 -31.37 -4.81
N SER A 659 -44.46 -32.50 -4.24
CA SER A 659 -44.96 -33.82 -4.62
C SER A 659 -46.37 -34.05 -4.08
N ASN A 660 -47.28 -34.61 -4.88
CA ASN A 660 -48.66 -34.90 -4.47
C ASN A 660 -49.04 -36.40 -4.54
N GLY A 661 -48.06 -37.30 -4.52
CA GLY A 661 -48.26 -38.75 -4.58
C GLY A 661 -48.64 -39.31 -5.96
N SER A 662 -48.97 -38.45 -6.94
CA SER A 662 -49.27 -38.85 -8.34
C SER A 662 -48.49 -38.04 -9.40
N GLY A 663 -47.69 -37.07 -8.96
CA GLY A 663 -46.84 -36.19 -9.77
C GLY A 663 -46.33 -35.00 -8.96
N GLU A 664 -45.79 -33.98 -9.63
CA GLU A 664 -45.41 -32.69 -9.03
C GLU A 664 -46.50 -31.65 -9.31
N ALA A 665 -46.85 -30.88 -8.28
CA ALA A 665 -47.75 -29.72 -8.39
C ALA A 665 -46.94 -28.43 -8.20
N VAL A 666 -47.09 -27.48 -9.12
CA VAL A 666 -46.43 -26.17 -9.07
C VAL A 666 -47.44 -25.10 -8.64
N PHE A 667 -47.11 -24.35 -7.59
CA PHE A 667 -47.88 -23.23 -7.07
C PHE A 667 -47.17 -21.92 -7.40
N ASN A 668 -47.84 -20.98 -8.04
CA ASN A 668 -47.29 -19.67 -8.39
C ASN A 668 -48.10 -18.57 -7.70
N LEU A 669 -47.44 -17.79 -6.83
CA LEU A 669 -48.04 -16.67 -6.12
C LEU A 669 -47.24 -15.40 -6.42
N THR A 670 -47.94 -14.28 -6.64
CA THR A 670 -47.30 -12.98 -6.90
C THR A 670 -47.89 -11.88 -6.03
N ARG A 671 -47.04 -10.92 -5.68
CA ARG A 671 -47.39 -9.72 -4.91
C ARG A 671 -46.59 -8.53 -5.42
N LYS A 672 -47.12 -7.34 -5.16
CA LYS A 672 -46.52 -6.05 -5.52
C LYS A 672 -45.88 -5.43 -4.28
N MET A 673 -44.72 -4.79 -4.45
CA MET A 673 -44.07 -3.94 -3.44
C MET A 673 -43.68 -2.59 -4.03
N THR A 674 -43.53 -1.58 -3.17
CA THR A 674 -43.21 -0.20 -3.56
C THR A 674 -41.96 0.27 -2.81
N LEU A 675 -40.89 0.51 -3.55
CA LEU A 675 -39.65 1.11 -3.04
C LEU A 675 -39.74 2.64 -3.14
N ILE A 676 -39.48 3.33 -2.04
CA ILE A 676 -39.41 4.80 -1.99
C ILE A 676 -38.04 5.17 -1.43
N LYS A 677 -37.12 5.59 -2.30
CA LYS A 677 -35.91 6.30 -1.90
C LYS A 677 -36.17 7.79 -1.79
#